data_AF-A0A8J3NUS4-F1
#
_entry.id   AF-A0A8J3NUS4-F1
#
_cell.length_a   1.000
_cell.length_b   1.000
_cell.length_c   1.000
_cell.angle_alpha   90.00
_cell.angle_beta   90.00
_cell.angle_gamma   90.00
#
_symmetry.space_group_name_H-M   'P 1'
#
loop_
_entity.id
_entity.type
_entity.pdbx_description
1 polymer ?
#
loop_
_entity_poly.entity_id
_entity_poly.type
_entity_poly.pdbx_seq_one_letter_code
_entity_poly.pdbx_strand_id
1 'polypeptide(L)'
;MDDSNSNPVPIVRAGSMVSPARTSQEVWDGLCTAYGLDPDGYDADIVSLVREELELPVGDISTLLVRHSVPVEQLLNVVLRSFLPLATMLSDLLCMFEQAEATCSDRENFVIAYDFGTGDDGLLPFSLDTFRTWVSAAVSAASIARIPRWTLDQLELLRNIVIRRNFDHERPLSAAAARWSREYDRGEWPRSLPAVVSTGHSELDRQLRAARSMVSAFVETCRRLSADRPSLQRLNDQSLQLPDQPQGEMPSVGAFVYYDGDRWPETIIQGIDRLTATHRADGRPDAPTLVDQLAEATRPREVVEVERLLTSIEEVLSLPAWKRRHELYAAWTLTLIVDAAGPKLTTMHPTPDGKLSFSFSGSHVATITTPQHGAVLVMAELRSSLASPVGTGRKSRIQPDYVLVTPPITAASSAVAVVECKQYRRASAGNFSAALRDYAAGHPGARVLLANYGPARDEILDRVPLPDRDRCVLLEHLRPDEPAQRLRLRAELRHILGLNAESAGADPSEPLADTGDAWATVQLTWDNEPADLDLRAHGYDNDHDTSPTWTVSFENRGSLEVQPFAQLDRDVTEGWGPETITMAKAAALDIVVKQYSNSGTLAGSGAQVRIITPTTDALLVYPPGGDRYARDWHVAHVRPDGSVVTG
;
A
#
# COMPACT_ATOMS: atom_id res chain seq x y z
N MET A 1 -25.34 40.05 -10.22
CA MET A 1 -25.42 40.16 -8.75
C MET A 1 -26.63 39.36 -8.34
N ASP A 2 -26.45 38.05 -8.23
CA ASP A 2 -27.40 37.12 -7.62
C ASP A 2 -26.53 36.15 -6.84
N ASP A 3 -26.39 36.43 -5.54
CA ASP A 3 -25.68 35.61 -4.58
C ASP A 3 -26.50 34.33 -4.32
N SER A 4 -26.14 33.26 -4.99
CA SER A 4 -26.62 31.92 -4.67
C SER A 4 -25.84 31.38 -3.47
N ASN A 5 -26.47 31.55 -2.32
CA ASN A 5 -26.03 31.14 -1.00
C ASN A 5 -25.76 29.62 -0.96
N SER A 6 -24.50 29.22 -1.02
CA SER A 6 -24.02 27.87 -0.79
C SER A 6 -24.15 27.52 0.69
N ASN A 7 -25.30 26.99 1.09
CA ASN A 7 -25.47 26.40 2.42
C ASN A 7 -24.72 25.05 2.48
N PRO A 8 -23.78 24.86 3.43
CA PRO A 8 -23.21 23.54 3.66
C PRO A 8 -24.30 22.60 4.16
N VAL A 9 -24.33 21.40 3.57
CA VAL A 9 -25.18 20.28 4.00
C VAL A 9 -24.94 20.04 5.50
N PRO A 10 -26.00 20.01 6.35
CA PRO A 10 -25.82 19.86 7.78
C PRO A 10 -25.30 18.45 8.08
N ILE A 11 -24.08 18.38 8.59
CA ILE A 11 -23.57 17.18 9.26
C ILE A 11 -24.45 16.96 10.49
N VAL A 12 -25.32 15.95 10.45
CA VAL A 12 -26.02 15.45 11.63
C VAL A 12 -24.94 15.03 12.63
N ARG A 13 -24.75 15.81 13.70
CA ARG A 13 -23.84 15.46 14.80
C ARG A 13 -24.39 14.22 15.50
N ALA A 14 -23.84 13.06 15.20
CA ALA A 14 -23.96 11.88 16.05
C ALA A 14 -23.44 12.22 17.46
N GLY A 15 -24.05 11.66 18.50
CA GLY A 15 -23.62 11.86 19.87
C GLY A 15 -22.19 11.33 20.06
N SER A 16 -21.27 12.19 20.49
CA SER A 16 -19.86 11.84 20.71
C SER A 16 -19.69 10.65 21.64
N MET A 17 -18.73 9.76 21.34
CA MET A 17 -18.42 8.59 22.16
C MET A 17 -17.44 8.86 23.30
N VAL A 18 -16.98 10.11 23.46
CA VAL A 18 -16.01 10.52 24.48
C VAL A 18 -16.66 10.54 25.87
N SER A 19 -16.74 9.38 26.51
CA SER A 19 -17.09 9.24 27.93
C SER A 19 -16.19 8.17 28.57
N PRO A 20 -15.56 8.45 29.73
CA PRO A 20 -14.49 7.62 30.29
C PRO A 20 -14.95 6.28 30.91
N ALA A 21 -16.27 6.00 30.96
CA ALA A 21 -16.83 4.83 31.63
C ALA A 21 -17.41 3.76 30.69
N ARG A 22 -17.02 3.73 29.40
CA ARG A 22 -17.59 2.78 28.43
C ARG A 22 -16.96 1.39 28.53
N THR A 23 -17.78 0.36 28.40
CA THR A 23 -17.35 -1.03 28.17
C THR A 23 -17.06 -1.27 26.69
N SER A 24 -16.32 -2.33 26.36
CA SER A 24 -16.06 -2.71 24.94
C SER A 24 -17.34 -3.01 24.17
N GLN A 25 -18.36 -3.55 24.85
CA GLN A 25 -19.70 -3.74 24.29
C GLN A 25 -20.34 -2.41 23.89
N GLU A 26 -20.42 -1.44 24.81
CA GLU A 26 -21.03 -0.14 24.55
C GLU A 26 -20.32 0.64 23.44
N VAL A 27 -18.98 0.49 23.36
CA VAL A 27 -18.19 1.04 22.26
C VAL A 27 -18.58 0.39 20.94
N TRP A 28 -18.61 -0.94 20.86
CA TRP A 28 -18.97 -1.66 19.64
C TRP A 28 -20.38 -1.33 19.17
N ASP A 29 -21.36 -1.35 20.08
CA ASP A 29 -22.75 -1.02 19.79
C ASP A 29 -22.87 0.44 19.30
N GLY A 30 -22.09 1.36 19.89
CA GLY A 30 -21.99 2.75 19.47
C GLY A 30 -21.44 2.91 18.04
N LEU A 31 -20.38 2.18 17.69
CA LEU A 31 -19.82 2.19 16.34
C LEU A 31 -20.84 1.74 15.29
N CYS A 32 -21.59 0.68 15.59
CA CYS A 32 -22.63 0.15 14.70
C CYS A 32 -23.80 1.13 14.54
N THR A 33 -24.32 1.64 15.66
CA THR A 33 -25.58 2.41 15.66
C THR A 33 -25.41 3.88 15.32
N ALA A 34 -24.37 4.55 15.83
CA ALA A 34 -24.20 6.00 15.68
C ALA A 34 -23.37 6.38 14.45
N TYR A 35 -22.45 5.51 14.02
CA TYR A 35 -21.49 5.79 12.95
C TYR A 35 -21.64 4.88 11.73
N GLY A 36 -22.64 3.99 11.73
CA GLY A 36 -23.04 3.22 10.56
C GLY A 36 -22.03 2.15 10.13
N LEU A 37 -21.23 1.64 11.06
CA LEU A 37 -20.54 0.37 10.85
C LEU A 37 -21.61 -0.71 10.60
N ASP A 38 -21.49 -1.46 9.51
CA ASP A 38 -22.47 -2.44 9.03
C ASP A 38 -21.90 -3.87 9.12
N PRO A 39 -22.01 -4.54 10.29
CA PRO A 39 -21.38 -5.84 10.55
C PRO A 39 -21.89 -6.97 9.65
N ASP A 40 -23.13 -6.83 9.15
CA ASP A 40 -23.82 -7.88 8.40
C ASP A 40 -23.70 -7.68 6.88
N GLY A 41 -23.49 -6.44 6.42
CA GLY A 41 -23.28 -6.08 5.02
C GLY A 41 -21.83 -5.77 4.68
N TYR A 42 -21.53 -4.49 4.43
CA TYR A 42 -20.27 -4.07 3.83
C TYR A 42 -19.05 -4.14 4.76
N ASP A 43 -19.23 -4.08 6.10
CA ASP A 43 -18.14 -4.14 7.09
C ASP A 43 -17.95 -5.54 7.70
N ALA A 44 -18.45 -6.58 7.02
CA ALA A 44 -18.29 -7.95 7.48
C ALA A 44 -16.81 -8.43 7.50
N ASP A 45 -15.93 -7.79 6.74
CA ASP A 45 -14.48 -8.00 6.80
C ASP A 45 -13.87 -7.40 8.07
N ILE A 46 -14.32 -6.22 8.51
CA ILE A 46 -13.97 -5.63 9.82
C ILE A 46 -14.38 -6.57 10.94
N VAL A 47 -15.60 -7.12 10.89
CA VAL A 47 -16.09 -8.14 11.83
C VAL A 47 -15.18 -9.38 11.82
N SER A 48 -14.73 -9.81 10.65
CA SER A 48 -13.86 -10.97 10.51
C SER A 48 -12.49 -10.70 11.14
N LEU A 49 -11.91 -9.53 10.88
CA LEU A 49 -10.65 -9.08 11.49
C LEU A 49 -10.78 -8.98 13.01
N VAL A 50 -11.86 -8.37 13.51
CA VAL A 50 -12.15 -8.25 14.95
C VAL A 50 -12.23 -9.64 15.59
N ARG A 51 -12.91 -10.60 14.97
CA ARG A 51 -12.96 -11.98 15.49
C ARG A 51 -11.59 -12.65 15.50
N GLU A 52 -10.84 -12.51 14.42
CA GLU A 52 -9.55 -13.16 14.27
C GLU A 52 -8.50 -12.61 15.25
N GLU A 53 -8.39 -11.28 15.35
CA GLU A 53 -7.41 -10.62 16.20
C GLU A 53 -7.77 -10.72 17.70
N LEU A 54 -9.07 -10.72 18.04
CA LEU A 54 -9.54 -10.87 19.41
C LEU A 54 -9.83 -12.33 19.80
N GLU A 55 -9.60 -13.29 18.90
CA GLU A 55 -9.84 -14.73 19.08
C GLU A 55 -11.29 -15.04 19.51
N LEU A 56 -12.26 -14.30 18.99
CA LEU A 56 -13.67 -14.48 19.31
C LEU A 56 -14.27 -15.59 18.43
N PRO A 57 -15.04 -16.53 19.02
CA PRO A 57 -15.73 -17.55 18.23
C PRO A 57 -16.81 -16.93 17.34
N VAL A 58 -17.41 -17.74 16.47
CA VAL A 58 -18.60 -17.30 15.70
C VAL A 58 -19.77 -17.06 16.65
N GLY A 59 -20.45 -15.91 16.50
CA GLY A 59 -21.55 -15.46 17.38
C GLY A 59 -21.64 -13.94 17.46
N ASP A 60 -22.62 -13.39 18.17
CA ASP A 60 -22.77 -11.94 18.31
C ASP A 60 -21.53 -11.27 18.94
N ILE A 61 -20.92 -10.26 18.28
CA ILE A 61 -19.68 -9.63 18.76
C ILE A 61 -19.91 -8.93 20.11
N SER A 62 -21.00 -8.19 20.26
CA SER A 62 -21.33 -7.44 21.48
C SER A 62 -21.34 -8.36 22.70
N THR A 63 -22.01 -9.51 22.59
CA THR A 63 -22.06 -10.54 23.64
C THR A 63 -20.70 -11.18 23.91
N LEU A 64 -19.91 -11.41 22.85
CA LEU A 64 -18.60 -12.05 22.95
C LEU A 64 -17.55 -11.14 23.60
N LEU A 65 -17.60 -9.83 23.35
CA LEU A 65 -16.70 -8.85 23.99
C LEU A 65 -16.82 -8.88 25.52
N VAL A 66 -18.05 -8.98 26.04
CA VAL A 66 -18.31 -9.14 27.48
C VAL A 66 -17.82 -10.50 27.98
N ARG A 67 -18.24 -11.57 27.31
CA ARG A 67 -17.91 -12.95 27.73
C ARG A 67 -16.40 -13.18 27.80
N HIS A 68 -15.64 -12.61 26.87
CA HIS A 68 -14.19 -12.75 26.79
C HIS A 68 -13.45 -11.62 27.52
N SER A 69 -14.18 -10.71 28.20
CA SER A 69 -13.62 -9.58 28.96
C SER A 69 -12.60 -8.77 28.14
N VAL A 70 -12.95 -8.47 26.89
CA VAL A 70 -12.07 -7.73 25.98
C VAL A 70 -11.93 -6.28 26.45
N PRO A 71 -10.72 -5.76 26.68
CA PRO A 71 -10.49 -4.35 27.00
C PRO A 71 -10.91 -3.43 25.85
N VAL A 72 -11.45 -2.26 26.18
CA VAL A 72 -11.85 -1.22 25.19
C VAL A 72 -10.69 -0.88 24.25
N GLU A 73 -9.50 -0.65 24.80
CA GLU A 73 -8.33 -0.29 24.01
C GLU A 73 -7.95 -1.37 22.99
N GLN A 74 -8.10 -2.64 23.35
CA GLN A 74 -7.82 -3.75 22.45
C GLN A 74 -8.80 -3.78 21.28
N LEU A 75 -10.09 -3.56 21.55
CA LEU A 75 -11.11 -3.44 20.50
C LEU A 75 -10.81 -2.26 19.56
N LEU A 76 -10.56 -1.07 20.12
CA LEU A 76 -10.32 0.15 19.35
C LEU A 76 -9.09 0.05 18.45
N ASN A 77 -8.01 -0.56 18.95
CA ASN A 77 -6.81 -0.77 18.13
C ASN A 77 -7.10 -1.67 16.91
N VAL A 78 -7.90 -2.73 17.07
CA VAL A 78 -8.26 -3.60 15.95
C VAL A 78 -9.16 -2.87 14.94
N VAL A 79 -10.13 -2.09 15.41
CA VAL A 79 -11.00 -1.27 14.55
C VAL A 79 -10.17 -0.23 13.77
N LEU A 80 -9.24 0.46 14.41
CA LEU A 80 -8.36 1.42 13.73
C LEU A 80 -7.50 0.76 12.65
N ARG A 81 -6.98 -0.45 12.89
CA ARG A 81 -6.24 -1.20 11.86
C ARG A 81 -7.12 -1.56 10.66
N SER A 82 -8.41 -1.82 10.87
CA SER A 82 -9.32 -2.09 9.74
C SER A 82 -9.47 -0.92 8.76
N PHE A 83 -9.07 0.30 9.15
CA PHE A 83 -9.12 1.48 8.27
C PHE A 83 -7.89 1.63 7.38
N LEU A 84 -6.85 0.79 7.55
CA LEU A 84 -5.63 0.83 6.75
C LEU A 84 -5.87 0.72 5.22
N PRO A 85 -6.75 -0.19 4.75
CA PRO A 85 -7.03 -0.29 3.32
C PRO A 85 -7.70 0.99 2.79
N LEU A 86 -8.63 1.57 3.55
CA LEU A 86 -9.28 2.83 3.16
C LEU A 86 -8.27 3.97 3.06
N ALA A 87 -7.40 4.16 4.05
CA ALA A 87 -6.40 5.21 4.02
C ALA A 87 -5.47 5.10 2.79
N THR A 88 -5.11 3.86 2.42
CA THR A 88 -4.32 3.58 1.22
C THR A 88 -5.10 3.91 -0.05
N MET A 89 -6.36 3.46 -0.15
CA MET A 89 -7.24 3.77 -1.28
C MET A 89 -7.42 5.29 -1.48
N LEU A 90 -7.67 6.04 -0.41
CA LEU A 90 -7.84 7.49 -0.47
C LEU A 90 -6.54 8.19 -0.89
N SER A 91 -5.39 7.70 -0.42
CA SER A 91 -4.08 8.25 -0.82
C SER A 91 -3.80 8.01 -2.31
N ASP A 92 -4.09 6.81 -2.82
CA ASP A 92 -3.94 6.48 -4.25
C ASP A 92 -4.87 7.36 -5.12
N LEU A 93 -6.12 7.56 -4.68
CA LEU A 93 -7.08 8.45 -5.34
C LEU A 93 -6.60 9.91 -5.35
N LEU A 94 -6.04 10.39 -4.24
CA LEU A 94 -5.52 11.76 -4.14
C LEU A 94 -4.43 12.01 -5.17
N CYS A 95 -3.47 11.09 -5.28
CA CYS A 95 -2.39 11.19 -6.26
C CYS A 95 -2.92 11.28 -7.69
N MET A 96 -3.91 10.45 -8.04
CA MET A 96 -4.56 10.51 -9.36
C MET A 96 -5.33 11.82 -9.58
N PHE A 97 -6.00 12.36 -8.55
CA PHE A 97 -6.72 13.63 -8.64
C PHE A 97 -5.76 14.82 -8.82
N GLU A 98 -4.61 14.81 -8.15
CA GLU A 98 -3.55 15.81 -8.33
C GLU A 98 -2.97 15.76 -9.75
N GLN A 99 -2.78 14.55 -10.30
CA GLN A 99 -2.41 14.40 -11.71
C GLN A 99 -3.49 14.95 -12.65
N ALA A 100 -4.77 14.74 -12.35
CA ALA A 100 -5.87 15.28 -13.16
C ALA A 100 -5.97 16.81 -13.09
N GLU A 101 -5.84 17.41 -11.90
CA GLU A 101 -5.82 18.86 -11.72
C GLU A 101 -4.67 19.50 -12.51
N ALA A 102 -3.49 18.86 -12.55
CA ALA A 102 -2.34 19.36 -13.29
C ALA A 102 -2.64 19.57 -14.79
N THR A 103 -3.55 18.76 -15.36
CA THR A 103 -4.01 18.85 -16.76
C THR A 103 -5.18 19.81 -16.99
N CYS A 104 -5.77 20.34 -15.92
CA CYS A 104 -6.90 21.26 -16.00
C CYS A 104 -6.45 22.71 -16.29
N SER A 105 -7.21 23.42 -17.13
CA SER A 105 -7.00 24.84 -17.41
C SER A 105 -7.48 25.77 -16.29
N ASP A 106 -8.45 25.32 -15.47
CA ASP A 106 -9.00 26.05 -14.32
C ASP A 106 -8.79 25.23 -13.04
N ARG A 107 -7.60 25.37 -12.45
CA ARG A 107 -7.20 24.61 -11.25
C ARG A 107 -7.94 25.08 -9.99
N GLU A 108 -8.23 26.37 -9.89
CA GLU A 108 -8.89 26.94 -8.70
C GLU A 108 -10.31 26.40 -8.48
N ASN A 109 -10.97 25.97 -9.57
CA ASN A 109 -12.32 25.39 -9.53
C ASN A 109 -12.34 23.87 -9.79
N PHE A 110 -11.21 23.16 -9.62
CA PHE A 110 -11.18 21.72 -9.87
C PHE A 110 -12.09 20.95 -8.90
N VAL A 111 -13.07 20.24 -9.46
CA VAL A 111 -14.07 19.49 -8.69
C VAL A 111 -14.04 18.02 -9.08
N ILE A 112 -14.03 17.15 -8.08
CA ILE A 112 -14.29 15.72 -8.25
C ILE A 112 -15.77 15.51 -7.96
N ALA A 113 -16.46 14.77 -8.83
CA ALA A 113 -17.84 14.39 -8.58
C ALA A 113 -18.09 12.92 -8.89
N TYR A 114 -18.73 12.26 -7.94
CA TYR A 114 -19.32 10.95 -8.15
C TYR A 114 -20.82 11.08 -8.35
N ASP A 115 -21.34 10.45 -9.40
CA ASP A 115 -22.77 10.31 -9.66
C ASP A 115 -23.16 8.84 -9.47
N PHE A 116 -23.77 8.59 -8.32
CA PHE A 116 -24.26 7.29 -7.88
C PHE A 116 -25.71 7.00 -8.31
N GLY A 117 -26.32 7.85 -9.16
CA GLY A 117 -27.68 7.66 -9.67
C GLY A 117 -28.76 8.48 -8.93
N THR A 118 -30.01 8.00 -8.94
CA THR A 118 -31.21 8.84 -8.72
C THR A 118 -31.34 9.41 -7.29
N GLY A 119 -31.40 10.75 -7.20
CA GLY A 119 -31.73 11.55 -6.01
C GLY A 119 -30.65 12.59 -5.72
N ASP A 120 -30.97 13.64 -4.94
CA ASP A 120 -29.98 14.67 -4.55
C ASP A 120 -28.85 14.09 -3.66
N ASP A 121 -29.09 12.96 -2.99
CA ASP A 121 -28.09 12.21 -2.19
C ASP A 121 -27.17 11.31 -3.05
N GLY A 122 -27.42 11.23 -4.37
CA GLY A 122 -26.66 10.42 -5.32
C GLY A 122 -25.42 11.12 -5.88
N LEU A 123 -25.33 12.45 -5.74
CA LEU A 123 -24.17 13.21 -6.18
C LEU A 123 -23.27 13.53 -4.98
N LEU A 124 -21.98 13.22 -5.11
CA LEU A 124 -20.96 13.59 -4.13
C LEU A 124 -19.89 14.46 -4.80
N PRO A 125 -20.15 15.78 -4.96
CA PRO A 125 -19.14 16.73 -5.40
C PRO A 125 -18.25 17.16 -4.23
N PHE A 126 -16.95 17.31 -4.47
CA PHE A 126 -16.00 17.88 -3.52
C PHE A 126 -14.79 18.49 -4.22
N SER A 127 -14.18 19.49 -3.58
CA SER A 127 -12.90 20.05 -4.03
C SER A 127 -11.73 19.13 -3.67
N LEU A 128 -10.61 19.29 -4.37
CA LEU A 128 -9.38 18.57 -4.05
C LEU A 128 -8.90 18.85 -2.61
N ASP A 129 -8.99 20.10 -2.13
CA ASP A 129 -8.64 20.45 -0.75
C ASP A 129 -9.53 19.76 0.27
N THR A 130 -10.84 19.67 0.00
CA THR A 130 -11.76 18.90 0.85
C THR A 130 -11.31 17.44 0.90
N PHE A 131 -10.93 16.86 -0.23
CA PHE A 131 -10.44 15.49 -0.29
C PHE A 131 -9.11 15.29 0.46
N ARG A 132 -8.17 16.24 0.37
CA ARG A 132 -6.92 16.24 1.16
C ARG A 132 -7.20 16.16 2.66
N THR A 133 -8.23 16.85 3.15
CA THR A 133 -8.63 16.75 4.57
C THR A 133 -9.14 15.35 4.93
N TRP A 134 -9.89 14.70 4.04
CA TRP A 134 -10.37 13.33 4.26
C TRP A 134 -9.20 12.33 4.30
N VAL A 135 -8.26 12.47 3.36
CA VAL A 135 -7.04 11.65 3.30
C VAL A 135 -6.21 11.84 4.57
N SER A 136 -5.99 13.09 4.98
CA SER A 136 -5.25 13.42 6.20
C SER A 136 -5.88 12.79 7.44
N ALA A 137 -7.20 12.87 7.59
CA ALA A 137 -7.92 12.23 8.70
C ALA A 137 -7.74 10.70 8.69
N ALA A 138 -7.94 10.06 7.53
CA ALA A 138 -7.78 8.61 7.40
C ALA A 138 -6.33 8.15 7.63
N VAL A 139 -5.34 8.86 7.09
CA VAL A 139 -3.91 8.57 7.27
C VAL A 139 -3.49 8.79 8.72
N SER A 140 -4.00 9.84 9.38
CA SER A 140 -3.71 10.11 10.79
C SER A 140 -4.32 9.05 11.72
N ALA A 141 -5.54 8.59 11.45
CA ALA A 141 -6.13 7.48 12.20
C ALA A 141 -5.37 6.16 11.94
N ALA A 142 -4.99 5.91 10.69
CA ALA A 142 -4.18 4.75 10.32
C ALA A 142 -2.79 4.79 10.96
N SER A 143 -2.15 5.95 11.12
CA SER A 143 -0.83 6.06 11.75
C SER A 143 -0.87 5.66 13.22
N ILE A 144 -1.93 6.01 13.95
CA ILE A 144 -2.16 5.56 15.33
C ILE A 144 -2.27 4.03 15.43
N ALA A 145 -2.82 3.38 14.39
CA ALA A 145 -2.92 1.93 14.26
C ALA A 145 -1.61 1.24 13.86
N ARG A 146 -0.73 1.98 13.15
CA ARG A 146 0.48 1.48 12.45
C ARG A 146 1.72 1.41 13.31
N ILE A 147 1.80 2.11 14.43
CA ILE A 147 3.00 2.15 15.26
C ILE A 147 3.06 0.84 16.06
N PRO A 148 3.97 -0.11 15.76
CA PRO A 148 4.29 -1.16 16.71
C PRO A 148 4.77 -0.47 17.99
N ARG A 149 3.94 -0.47 19.04
CA ARG A 149 4.23 0.26 20.29
C ARG A 149 5.23 -0.48 21.18
N TRP A 150 6.18 -1.15 20.54
CA TRP A 150 7.20 -1.96 21.18
C TRP A 150 8.58 -1.66 20.58
N THR A 151 9.62 -1.79 21.40
CA THR A 151 11.01 -1.55 21.00
C THR A 151 11.74 -2.82 20.63
N LEU A 152 12.94 -2.67 20.08
CA LEU A 152 13.90 -3.77 19.92
C LEU A 152 14.20 -4.45 21.27
N ASP A 153 14.33 -3.69 22.36
CA ASP A 153 14.54 -4.24 23.70
C ASP A 153 13.37 -5.13 24.15
N GLN A 154 12.14 -4.79 23.76
CA GLN A 154 10.95 -5.58 24.08
C GLN A 154 10.85 -6.86 23.24
N LEU A 155 11.23 -6.80 21.96
CA LEU A 155 11.39 -8.01 21.13
C LEU A 155 12.42 -8.95 21.77
N GLU A 156 13.55 -8.40 22.19
CA GLU A 156 14.63 -9.16 22.82
C GLU A 156 14.22 -9.73 24.18
N LEU A 157 13.54 -8.93 25.00
CA LEU A 157 13.03 -9.36 26.30
C LEU A 157 12.04 -10.50 26.15
N LEU A 158 11.08 -10.39 25.22
CA LEU A 158 10.10 -11.44 24.95
C LEU A 158 10.78 -12.73 24.47
N ARG A 159 11.75 -12.61 23.54
CA ARG A 159 12.58 -13.74 23.08
C ARG A 159 13.27 -14.43 24.25
N ASN A 160 13.91 -13.65 25.14
CA ASN A 160 14.60 -14.19 26.30
C ASN A 160 13.66 -14.87 27.30
N ILE A 161 12.48 -14.31 27.56
CA ILE A 161 11.46 -14.92 28.45
C ILE A 161 11.05 -16.29 27.93
N VAL A 162 10.80 -16.38 26.62
CA VAL A 162 10.42 -17.61 25.93
C VAL A 162 11.57 -18.61 25.94
N ILE A 163 12.76 -18.25 25.44
CA ILE A 163 13.91 -19.15 25.31
C ILE A 163 14.36 -19.70 26.67
N ARG A 164 14.47 -18.85 27.71
CA ARG A 164 14.89 -19.28 29.07
C ARG A 164 13.91 -20.24 29.74
N ARG A 165 12.69 -20.38 29.22
CA ARG A 165 11.71 -21.34 29.73
C ARG A 165 11.42 -22.45 28.73
N ASN A 166 12.06 -22.40 27.57
CA ASN A 166 11.95 -23.37 26.50
C ASN A 166 12.89 -24.58 26.68
N PHE A 167 13.27 -24.90 27.91
CA PHE A 167 14.24 -25.99 28.19
C PHE A 167 13.70 -27.40 27.90
N ASP A 168 12.39 -27.56 27.64
CA ASP A 168 11.77 -28.82 27.25
C ASP A 168 11.49 -28.83 25.72
N HIS A 169 12.54 -28.89 24.91
CA HIS A 169 12.43 -29.15 23.46
C HIS A 169 11.78 -30.52 23.17
N GLU A 170 11.58 -31.35 24.20
CA GLU A 170 10.95 -32.66 24.15
C GLU A 170 9.43 -32.59 23.95
N ARG A 171 8.78 -31.45 24.25
CA ARG A 171 7.32 -31.31 24.03
C ARG A 171 7.00 -31.01 22.57
N PRO A 172 6.19 -31.85 21.90
CA PRO A 172 5.78 -31.61 20.53
C PRO A 172 4.88 -30.38 20.45
N LEU A 173 5.06 -29.59 19.39
CA LEU A 173 4.19 -28.46 19.07
C LEU A 173 2.76 -28.93 18.81
N SER A 174 1.78 -28.09 19.13
CA SER A 174 0.41 -28.32 18.67
C SER A 174 0.35 -28.38 17.13
N ALA A 175 -0.67 -29.05 16.61
CA ALA A 175 -0.87 -29.16 15.15
C ALA A 175 -0.99 -27.79 14.48
N ALA A 176 -1.52 -26.79 15.18
CA ALA A 176 -1.65 -25.42 14.69
C ALA A 176 -0.29 -24.71 14.61
N ALA A 177 0.50 -24.72 15.68
CA ALA A 177 1.85 -24.13 15.69
C ALA A 177 2.80 -24.83 14.71
N ALA A 178 2.70 -26.15 14.58
CA ALA A 178 3.47 -26.93 13.61
C ALA A 178 3.07 -26.60 12.16
N ARG A 179 1.79 -26.34 11.88
CA ARG A 179 1.34 -25.90 10.55
C ARG A 179 1.88 -24.51 10.23
N TRP A 180 1.75 -23.58 11.16
CA TRP A 180 2.25 -22.21 11.01
C TRP A 180 3.77 -22.21 10.71
N SER A 181 4.55 -22.99 11.46
CA SER A 181 6.00 -23.11 11.26
C SER A 181 6.34 -23.62 9.85
N ARG A 182 5.58 -24.61 9.34
CA ARG A 182 5.78 -25.12 7.97
C ARG A 182 5.42 -24.11 6.88
N GLU A 183 4.40 -23.29 7.08
CA GLU A 183 4.05 -22.19 6.15
C GLU A 183 5.20 -21.18 6.12
N TYR A 184 5.68 -20.79 7.31
CA TYR A 184 6.81 -19.88 7.48
C TYR A 184 8.11 -20.42 6.85
N ASP A 185 8.38 -21.73 6.95
CA ASP A 185 9.52 -22.41 6.34
C ASP A 185 9.52 -22.39 4.81
N ARG A 186 8.35 -22.34 4.18
CA ARG A 186 8.23 -22.27 2.71
C ARG A 186 8.56 -20.89 2.15
N GLY A 187 8.90 -19.93 3.01
CA GLY A 187 9.13 -18.55 2.64
C GLY A 187 7.83 -17.74 2.47
N GLU A 188 6.67 -18.31 2.79
CA GLU A 188 5.39 -17.63 2.74
C GLU A 188 5.17 -16.81 4.03
N TRP A 189 4.39 -15.73 3.94
CA TRP A 189 3.84 -15.06 5.12
C TRP A 189 2.59 -15.81 5.61
N PRO A 190 2.62 -16.50 6.77
CA PRO A 190 1.46 -17.25 7.24
C PRO A 190 0.24 -16.34 7.39
N ARG A 191 -0.93 -16.77 6.92
CA ARG A 191 -2.12 -15.91 6.87
C ARG A 191 -2.75 -15.68 8.24
N SER A 192 -2.67 -16.66 9.14
CA SER A 192 -3.26 -16.57 10.48
C SER A 192 -2.36 -17.19 11.54
N LEU A 193 -2.25 -16.54 12.70
CA LEU A 193 -1.47 -17.04 13.83
C LEU A 193 -2.27 -18.11 14.61
N PRO A 194 -1.62 -19.16 15.13
CA PRO A 194 -2.25 -20.11 16.05
C PRO A 194 -2.93 -19.39 17.21
N ALA A 195 -4.13 -19.81 17.58
CA ALA A 195 -4.84 -19.24 18.71
C ALA A 195 -4.16 -19.62 20.04
N VAL A 196 -4.17 -18.71 21.01
CA VAL A 196 -3.67 -19.01 22.35
C VAL A 196 -4.68 -19.91 23.07
N VAL A 197 -4.30 -21.14 23.35
CA VAL A 197 -5.15 -22.04 24.14
C VAL A 197 -5.12 -21.61 25.61
N SER A 198 -6.26 -21.63 26.29
CA SER A 198 -6.31 -21.22 27.70
C SER A 198 -5.50 -22.16 28.59
N THR A 199 -4.70 -21.54 29.47
CA THR A 199 -3.96 -22.19 30.54
C THR A 199 -4.81 -22.41 31.80
N GLY A 200 -5.97 -21.75 31.91
CA GLY A 200 -6.75 -21.65 33.14
C GLY A 200 -6.32 -20.49 34.06
N HIS A 201 -5.22 -19.79 33.74
CA HIS A 201 -4.78 -18.59 34.43
C HIS A 201 -5.11 -17.35 33.57
N SER A 202 -6.17 -16.62 33.91
CA SER A 202 -6.71 -15.51 33.09
C SER A 202 -5.68 -14.42 32.79
N GLU A 203 -4.84 -14.10 33.77
CA GLU A 203 -3.79 -13.10 33.63
C GLU A 203 -2.67 -13.57 32.69
N LEU A 204 -2.22 -14.81 32.83
CA LEU A 204 -1.23 -15.40 31.93
C LEU A 204 -1.77 -15.51 30.50
N ASP A 205 -3.01 -15.96 30.35
CA ASP A 205 -3.71 -16.02 29.06
C ASP A 205 -3.82 -14.64 28.41
N ARG A 206 -3.94 -13.56 29.20
CA ARG A 206 -3.92 -12.19 28.69
C ARG A 206 -2.54 -11.80 28.16
N GLN A 207 -1.48 -12.05 28.92
CA GLN A 207 -0.12 -11.69 28.49
C GLN A 207 0.38 -12.53 27.31
N LEU A 208 0.00 -13.81 27.24
CA LEU A 208 0.30 -14.66 26.06
C LEU A 208 -0.42 -14.17 24.80
N ARG A 209 -1.66 -13.68 24.92
CA ARG A 209 -2.36 -13.02 23.81
C ARG A 209 -1.68 -11.71 23.41
N ALA A 210 -1.19 -10.92 24.36
CA ALA A 210 -0.43 -9.70 24.05
C ALA A 210 0.87 -10.01 23.28
N ALA A 211 1.61 -11.06 23.70
CA ALA A 211 2.79 -11.55 22.98
C ALA A 211 2.44 -12.02 21.56
N ARG A 212 1.33 -12.77 21.38
CA ARG A 212 0.81 -13.15 20.05
C ARG A 212 0.50 -11.93 19.19
N SER A 213 -0.13 -10.90 19.76
CA SER A 213 -0.43 -9.66 19.05
C SER A 213 0.83 -8.91 18.59
N MET A 214 1.94 -8.97 19.35
CA MET A 214 3.24 -8.45 18.89
C MET A 214 3.73 -9.20 17.66
N VAL A 215 3.62 -10.54 17.63
CA VAL A 215 3.98 -11.34 16.45
C VAL A 215 3.07 -11.03 15.26
N SER A 216 1.76 -10.87 15.47
CA SER A 216 0.83 -10.51 14.40
C SER A 216 1.23 -9.18 13.76
N ALA A 217 1.47 -8.15 14.58
CA ALA A 217 1.91 -6.83 14.12
C ALA A 217 3.27 -6.87 13.41
N PHE A 218 4.21 -7.70 13.87
CA PHE A 218 5.50 -7.91 13.23
C PHE A 218 5.33 -8.49 11.82
N VAL A 219 4.64 -9.63 11.70
CA VAL A 219 4.42 -10.33 10.42
C VAL A 219 3.64 -9.47 9.44
N GLU A 220 2.63 -8.73 9.92
CA GLU A 220 1.86 -7.81 9.09
C GLU A 220 2.75 -6.68 8.54
N THR A 221 3.70 -6.19 9.33
CA THR A 221 4.68 -5.19 8.87
C THR A 221 5.60 -5.77 7.80
N CYS A 222 6.12 -6.98 8.00
CA CYS A 222 6.95 -7.65 7.00
C CYS A 222 6.22 -7.92 5.68
N ARG A 223 4.94 -8.31 5.73
CA ARG A 223 4.09 -8.52 4.55
C ARG A 223 3.87 -7.25 3.74
N ARG A 224 3.91 -6.07 4.39
CA ARG A 224 3.84 -4.78 3.68
C ARG A 224 5.16 -4.41 3.01
N LEU A 225 6.28 -4.78 3.61
CA LEU A 225 7.62 -4.49 3.09
C LEU A 225 7.98 -5.40 1.91
N SER A 226 7.36 -6.58 1.80
CA SER A 226 7.74 -7.60 0.83
C SER A 226 6.63 -8.60 0.55
N ALA A 227 6.55 -9.09 -0.69
CA ALA A 227 5.56 -10.10 -1.08
C ALA A 227 5.75 -11.45 -0.37
N ASP A 228 7.00 -11.82 -0.06
CA ASP A 228 7.39 -13.07 0.59
C ASP A 228 8.66 -12.89 1.44
N ARG A 229 8.99 -13.89 2.27
CA ARG A 229 10.16 -13.83 3.15
C ARG A 229 11.49 -13.77 2.38
N PRO A 230 11.71 -14.57 1.31
CA PRO A 230 12.93 -14.45 0.52
C PRO A 230 13.14 -13.05 -0.06
N SER A 231 12.06 -12.36 -0.44
CA SER A 231 12.13 -10.98 -0.92
C SER A 231 12.47 -9.99 0.18
N LEU A 232 11.94 -10.17 1.40
CA LEU A 232 12.38 -9.40 2.57
C LEU A 232 13.88 -9.60 2.84
N GLN A 233 14.35 -10.84 2.81
CA GLN A 233 15.75 -11.18 3.08
C GLN A 233 16.70 -10.64 2.00
N ARG A 234 16.24 -10.43 0.76
CA ARG A 234 17.04 -9.75 -0.28
C ARG A 234 17.28 -8.27 0.00
N LEU A 235 16.50 -7.64 0.88
CA LEU A 235 16.81 -6.30 1.39
C LEU A 235 18.00 -6.31 2.36
N ASN A 236 18.36 -7.48 2.92
CA ASN A 236 19.54 -7.68 3.77
C ASN A 236 20.85 -7.66 2.97
N ASP A 237 20.84 -8.20 1.74
CA ASP A 237 22.03 -8.28 0.87
C ASP A 237 22.52 -6.89 0.41
N GLN A 238 21.77 -5.84 0.72
CA GLN A 238 22.07 -4.43 0.43
C GLN A 238 22.42 -3.60 1.68
N SER A 239 22.41 -4.20 2.89
CA SER A 239 22.61 -3.51 4.16
C SER A 239 23.54 -4.29 5.12
N LEU A 240 24.84 -4.27 4.85
CA LEU A 240 25.86 -4.98 5.67
C LEU A 240 26.20 -4.29 7.01
N GLN A 241 25.41 -3.34 7.49
CA GLN A 241 25.63 -2.73 8.81
C GLN A 241 24.33 -2.64 9.59
N LEU A 242 24.23 -3.41 10.68
CA LEU A 242 23.39 -3.03 11.82
C LEU A 242 23.92 -1.67 12.27
N PRO A 243 23.13 -0.58 12.20
CA PRO A 243 23.55 0.63 12.87
C PRO A 243 23.64 0.32 14.36
N ASP A 244 24.64 0.85 15.06
CA ASP A 244 24.59 1.00 16.51
C ASP A 244 23.36 1.88 16.84
N GLN A 245 22.18 1.26 16.93
CA GLN A 245 20.93 1.93 17.20
C GLN A 245 20.83 2.15 18.72
N PRO A 246 20.59 3.38 19.18
CA PRO A 246 20.46 3.66 20.61
C PRO A 246 19.26 2.91 21.21
N GLN A 247 19.43 2.48 22.46
CA GLN A 247 18.38 1.80 23.23
C GLN A 247 17.06 2.59 23.21
N GLY A 248 15.99 1.94 22.77
CA GLY A 248 14.65 2.51 22.79
C GLY A 248 14.14 3.19 21.52
N GLU A 249 14.73 2.97 20.35
CA GLU A 249 14.11 3.40 19.09
C GLU A 249 13.06 2.39 18.56
N MET A 250 12.19 2.90 17.69
CA MET A 250 11.22 2.11 16.93
C MET A 250 11.94 1.21 15.91
N PRO A 251 11.40 0.03 15.54
CA PRO A 251 12.09 -0.88 14.64
C PRO A 251 12.22 -0.31 13.22
N SER A 252 13.45 -0.20 12.70
CA SER A 252 13.73 0.13 11.30
C SER A 252 13.45 -1.06 10.37
N VAL A 253 13.43 -0.84 9.05
CA VAL A 253 13.31 -1.93 8.05
C VAL A 253 14.41 -2.99 8.26
N GLY A 254 15.64 -2.56 8.55
CA GLY A 254 16.76 -3.47 8.85
C GLY A 254 16.52 -4.33 10.10
N ALA A 255 15.84 -3.79 11.12
CA ALA A 255 15.45 -4.56 12.29
C ALA A 255 14.46 -5.68 11.93
N PHE A 256 13.45 -5.41 11.09
CA PHE A 256 12.51 -6.44 10.64
C PHE A 256 13.20 -7.55 9.84
N VAL A 257 14.15 -7.20 8.99
CA VAL A 257 14.95 -8.16 8.22
C VAL A 257 15.78 -9.04 9.16
N TYR A 258 16.46 -8.44 10.13
CA TYR A 258 17.27 -9.14 11.13
C TYR A 258 16.44 -10.12 11.98
N TYR A 259 15.35 -9.65 12.58
CA TYR A 259 14.48 -10.48 13.43
C TYR A 259 13.63 -11.49 12.64
N ASP A 260 13.34 -11.26 11.36
CA ASP A 260 12.78 -12.34 10.52
C ASP A 260 13.86 -13.40 10.20
N GLY A 261 15.09 -12.95 9.95
CA GLY A 261 16.24 -13.81 9.63
C GLY A 261 16.64 -14.71 10.80
N ASP A 262 16.56 -14.21 12.04
CA ASP A 262 16.77 -15.00 13.26
C ASP A 262 15.56 -15.88 13.64
N ARG A 263 14.48 -15.83 12.85
CA ARG A 263 13.22 -16.54 13.07
C ARG A 263 12.52 -16.14 14.37
N TRP A 264 12.59 -14.87 14.77
CA TRP A 264 11.92 -14.34 15.96
C TRP A 264 10.43 -14.65 15.98
N PRO A 265 9.62 -14.37 14.92
CA PRO A 265 8.19 -14.65 14.93
C PRO A 265 7.87 -16.11 15.26
N GLU A 266 8.62 -17.04 14.65
CA GLU A 266 8.45 -18.46 14.91
C GLU A 266 8.85 -18.84 16.33
N THR A 267 10.00 -18.34 16.80
CA THR A 267 10.51 -18.61 18.14
C THR A 267 9.48 -18.23 19.20
N ILE A 268 8.84 -17.06 19.05
CA ILE A 268 7.79 -16.61 19.96
C ILE A 268 6.53 -17.49 19.85
N ILE A 269 6.09 -17.86 18.65
CA ILE A 269 4.90 -18.72 18.47
C ILE A 269 5.09 -20.11 19.08
N GLN A 270 6.24 -20.74 18.85
CA GLN A 270 6.59 -22.01 19.48
C GLN A 270 6.67 -21.87 21.00
N GLY A 271 7.20 -20.73 21.47
CA GLY A 271 7.25 -20.35 22.87
C GLY A 271 5.89 -20.29 23.54
N ILE A 272 4.97 -19.52 22.95
CA ILE A 272 3.59 -19.37 23.42
C ILE A 272 2.94 -20.75 23.51
N ASP A 273 3.03 -21.58 22.46
CA ASP A 273 2.45 -22.93 22.42
C ASP A 273 2.95 -23.81 23.58
N ARG A 274 4.27 -23.83 23.80
CA ARG A 274 4.90 -24.61 24.87
C ARG A 274 4.61 -24.07 26.27
N LEU A 275 4.60 -22.74 26.46
CA LEU A 275 4.24 -22.11 27.72
C LEU A 275 2.79 -22.44 28.08
N THR A 276 1.88 -22.35 27.11
CA THR A 276 0.49 -22.74 27.27
C THR A 276 0.36 -24.20 27.67
N ALA A 277 1.01 -25.12 26.96
CA ALA A 277 0.96 -26.55 27.26
C ALA A 277 1.56 -26.88 28.65
N THR A 278 2.56 -26.13 29.08
CA THR A 278 3.25 -26.33 30.37
C THR A 278 2.39 -25.88 31.55
N HIS A 279 1.65 -24.78 31.41
CA HIS A 279 0.86 -24.19 32.49
C HIS A 279 -0.61 -24.65 32.51
N ARG A 280 -1.04 -25.43 31.51
CA ARG A 280 -2.39 -26.00 31.46
C ARG A 280 -2.60 -27.20 32.39
N ALA A 281 -1.51 -27.93 32.72
CA ALA A 281 -1.59 -29.23 33.38
C ALA A 281 -1.37 -29.18 34.90
N ASP A 282 -0.62 -28.19 35.40
CA ASP A 282 -0.32 -28.03 36.81
C ASP A 282 -0.15 -26.54 37.11
N GLY A 283 -0.79 -26.04 38.16
CA GLY A 283 -0.59 -24.68 38.67
C GLY A 283 0.84 -24.50 39.15
N ARG A 284 1.76 -24.26 38.22
CA ARG A 284 3.17 -24.06 38.53
C ARG A 284 3.31 -22.79 39.36
N PRO A 285 4.15 -22.81 40.41
CA PRO A 285 4.29 -21.69 41.33
C PRO A 285 4.92 -20.45 40.68
N ASP A 286 5.53 -20.57 39.49
CA ASP A 286 6.17 -19.47 38.77
C ASP A 286 5.23 -18.69 37.82
N ALA A 287 3.96 -19.08 37.70
CA ALA A 287 2.99 -18.37 36.86
C ALA A 287 2.88 -16.86 37.17
N PRO A 288 2.88 -16.39 38.44
CA PRO A 288 2.88 -14.96 38.74
C PRO A 288 4.14 -14.24 38.23
N THR A 289 5.31 -14.85 38.40
CA THR A 289 6.58 -14.26 37.90
C THR A 289 6.62 -14.21 36.38
N LEU A 290 6.07 -15.24 35.71
CA LEU A 290 5.95 -15.25 34.25
C LEU A 290 5.00 -14.15 33.76
N VAL A 291 3.87 -13.96 34.44
CA VAL A 291 2.94 -12.87 34.18
C VAL A 291 3.65 -11.52 34.25
N ASP A 292 4.40 -11.23 35.32
CA ASP A 292 5.05 -9.93 35.49
C ASP A 292 6.10 -9.68 34.39
N GLN A 293 6.85 -10.71 34.00
CA GLN A 293 7.85 -10.61 32.95
C GLN A 293 7.24 -10.41 31.57
N LEU A 294 6.19 -11.18 31.24
CA LEU A 294 5.48 -11.00 29.97
C LEU A 294 4.81 -9.63 29.94
N ALA A 295 4.19 -9.19 31.04
CA ALA A 295 3.57 -7.87 31.14
C ALA A 295 4.58 -6.74 30.86
N GLU A 296 5.82 -6.85 31.33
CA GLU A 296 6.88 -5.89 31.01
C GLU A 296 7.29 -5.95 29.53
N ALA A 297 7.46 -7.15 28.99
CA ALA A 297 7.82 -7.34 27.58
C ALA A 297 6.75 -6.86 26.60
N THR A 298 5.46 -7.02 26.96
CA THR A 298 4.32 -6.70 26.09
C THR A 298 3.66 -5.37 26.43
N ARG A 299 4.21 -4.60 27.39
CA ARG A 299 3.67 -3.29 27.76
C ARG A 299 3.78 -2.32 26.59
N PRO A 300 2.69 -1.66 26.15
CA PRO A 300 2.79 -0.60 25.14
C PRO A 300 3.67 0.54 25.66
N ARG A 301 4.64 0.99 24.86
CA ARG A 301 5.53 2.09 25.25
C ARG A 301 4.88 3.47 25.20
N GLU A 302 3.95 3.64 24.26
CA GLU A 302 3.05 4.79 24.20
C GLU A 302 1.64 4.37 24.62
N VAL A 303 1.15 4.93 25.73
CA VAL A 303 -0.25 4.81 26.11
C VAL A 303 -1.00 5.85 25.30
N VAL A 304 -1.72 5.41 24.28
CA VAL A 304 -2.66 6.28 23.57
C VAL A 304 -3.94 6.29 24.39
N GLU A 305 -4.35 7.46 24.85
CA GLU A 305 -5.59 7.59 25.60
C GLU A 305 -6.76 7.04 24.78
N VAL A 306 -7.62 6.24 25.42
CA VAL A 306 -8.83 5.66 24.80
C VAL A 306 -9.67 6.74 24.11
N GLU A 307 -9.72 7.94 24.68
CA GLU A 307 -10.42 9.10 24.11
C GLU A 307 -9.84 9.53 22.76
N ARG A 308 -8.51 9.48 22.59
CA ARG A 308 -7.85 9.78 21.32
C ARG A 308 -8.15 8.70 20.28
N LEU A 309 -8.12 7.42 20.67
CA LEU A 309 -8.49 6.32 19.78
C LEU A 309 -9.94 6.45 19.30
N LEU A 310 -10.87 6.73 20.22
CA LEU A 310 -12.28 6.96 19.89
C LEU A 310 -12.45 8.14 18.95
N THR A 311 -11.84 9.29 19.26
CA THR A 311 -11.91 10.49 18.42
C THR A 311 -11.45 10.21 16.99
N SER A 312 -10.31 9.53 16.83
CA SER A 312 -9.79 9.19 15.50
C SER A 312 -10.70 8.21 14.73
N ILE A 313 -11.36 7.27 15.42
CA ILE A 313 -12.35 6.40 14.76
C ILE A 313 -13.58 7.20 14.34
N GLU A 314 -14.11 8.06 15.22
CA GLU A 314 -15.27 8.90 14.93
C GLU A 314 -15.02 9.81 13.72
N GLU A 315 -13.83 10.41 13.64
CA GLU A 315 -13.41 11.25 12.51
C GLU A 315 -13.49 10.46 11.20
N VAL A 316 -12.90 9.26 11.14
CA VAL A 316 -12.90 8.42 9.92
C VAL A 316 -14.30 7.97 9.55
N LEU A 317 -15.08 7.44 10.50
CA LEU A 317 -16.43 6.93 10.21
C LEU A 317 -17.41 8.04 9.80
N SER A 318 -17.14 9.29 10.21
CA SER A 318 -17.93 10.46 9.83
C SER A 318 -17.62 10.98 8.43
N LEU A 319 -16.53 10.53 7.78
CA LEU A 319 -16.16 10.96 6.44
C LEU A 319 -17.22 10.55 5.41
N PRO A 320 -17.57 11.41 4.43
CA PRO A 320 -18.43 11.02 3.32
C PRO A 320 -17.87 9.82 2.54
N ALA A 321 -16.55 9.77 2.37
CA ALA A 321 -15.85 8.66 1.74
C ALA A 321 -16.02 7.33 2.49
N TRP A 322 -16.16 7.33 3.82
CA TRP A 322 -16.43 6.11 4.58
C TRP A 322 -17.76 5.49 4.17
N LYS A 323 -18.83 6.30 4.16
CA LYS A 323 -20.20 5.86 3.84
C LYS A 323 -20.31 5.30 2.41
N ARG A 324 -19.48 5.82 1.49
CA ARG A 324 -19.44 5.43 0.07
C ARG A 324 -18.22 4.58 -0.30
N ARG A 325 -17.48 4.04 0.68
CA ARG A 325 -16.19 3.35 0.46
C ARG A 325 -16.23 2.22 -0.58
N HIS A 326 -17.36 1.52 -0.67
CA HIS A 326 -17.56 0.45 -1.64
C HIS A 326 -17.69 1.02 -3.07
N GLU A 327 -18.43 2.10 -3.24
CA GLU A 327 -18.58 2.79 -4.53
C GLU A 327 -17.25 3.40 -5.04
N LEU A 328 -16.32 3.71 -4.14
CA LEU A 328 -14.97 4.18 -4.49
C LEU A 328 -14.07 3.08 -5.07
N TYR A 329 -14.40 1.79 -4.93
CA TYR A 329 -13.53 0.68 -5.34
C TYR A 329 -13.25 0.67 -6.85
N ALA A 330 -14.25 0.96 -7.69
CA ALA A 330 -14.06 1.06 -9.14
C ALA A 330 -13.11 2.22 -9.48
N ALA A 331 -13.34 3.40 -8.91
CA ALA A 331 -12.47 4.55 -9.10
C ALA A 331 -11.04 4.33 -8.56
N TRP A 332 -10.89 3.58 -7.48
CA TRP A 332 -9.57 3.14 -7.02
C TRP A 332 -8.92 2.17 -8.00
N THR A 333 -9.67 1.26 -8.62
CA THR A 333 -9.12 0.38 -9.66
C THR A 333 -8.59 1.18 -10.86
N LEU A 334 -9.19 2.35 -11.18
CA LEU A 334 -8.63 3.26 -12.18
C LEU A 334 -7.24 3.79 -11.79
N THR A 335 -6.97 4.06 -10.51
CA THR A 335 -5.63 4.49 -10.08
C THR A 335 -4.59 3.43 -10.41
N LEU A 336 -4.95 2.14 -10.26
CA LEU A 336 -4.07 1.02 -10.62
C LEU A 336 -3.88 0.89 -12.14
N ILE A 337 -4.91 1.23 -12.94
CA ILE A 337 -4.82 1.24 -14.41
C ILE A 337 -3.85 2.33 -14.88
N VAL A 338 -3.98 3.54 -14.32
CA VAL A 338 -3.13 4.69 -14.62
C VAL A 338 -1.69 4.45 -14.13
N ASP A 339 -1.52 3.95 -12.90
CA ASP A 339 -0.21 3.62 -12.32
C ASP A 339 0.53 2.55 -13.14
N ALA A 340 -0.17 1.58 -13.73
CA ALA A 340 0.46 0.56 -14.54
C ALA A 340 1.22 1.14 -15.75
N ALA A 341 0.75 2.25 -16.32
CA ALA A 341 1.41 2.96 -17.40
C ALA A 341 2.37 4.06 -16.92
N GLY A 342 2.15 4.61 -15.73
CA GLY A 342 2.93 5.71 -15.19
C GLY A 342 2.48 7.09 -15.68
N PRO A 343 2.88 8.16 -14.97
CA PRO A 343 2.38 9.51 -15.21
C PRO A 343 2.85 10.13 -16.53
N LYS A 344 4.00 9.70 -17.07
CA LYS A 344 4.54 10.20 -18.35
C LYS A 344 3.72 9.76 -19.56
N LEU A 345 3.21 8.53 -19.50
CA LEU A 345 2.44 7.93 -20.57
C LEU A 345 0.95 8.20 -20.43
N THR A 346 0.51 8.77 -19.30
CA THR A 346 -0.91 8.92 -19.00
C THR A 346 -1.32 10.38 -18.91
N THR A 347 -2.31 10.75 -19.73
CA THR A 347 -2.99 12.05 -19.64
C THR A 347 -4.41 11.84 -19.12
N MET A 348 -4.75 12.50 -18.01
CA MET A 348 -6.11 12.51 -17.47
C MET A 348 -6.98 13.51 -18.24
N HIS A 349 -8.28 13.22 -18.37
CA HIS A 349 -9.22 14.06 -19.12
C HIS A 349 -10.39 14.53 -18.23
N PRO A 350 -10.18 15.52 -17.34
CA PRO A 350 -11.28 16.23 -16.73
C PRO A 350 -12.12 16.95 -17.80
N THR A 351 -13.38 17.22 -17.50
CA THR A 351 -14.26 17.96 -18.41
C THR A 351 -13.78 19.43 -18.55
N PRO A 352 -14.16 20.13 -19.64
CA PRO A 352 -13.71 21.51 -19.88
C PRO A 352 -14.04 22.52 -18.78
N ASP A 353 -15.06 22.25 -17.96
CA ASP A 353 -15.47 23.01 -16.78
C ASP A 353 -14.68 22.64 -15.50
N GLY A 354 -13.58 21.91 -15.63
CA GLY A 354 -12.67 21.56 -14.53
C GLY A 354 -13.19 20.45 -13.62
N LYS A 355 -14.05 19.57 -14.13
CA LYS A 355 -14.67 18.51 -13.34
C LYS A 355 -14.17 17.13 -13.75
N LEU A 356 -13.64 16.36 -12.79
CA LEU A 356 -13.39 14.94 -12.99
C LEU A 356 -14.61 14.15 -12.50
N SER A 357 -15.37 13.59 -13.45
CA SER A 357 -16.67 12.97 -13.17
C SER A 357 -16.63 11.44 -13.29
N PHE A 358 -17.03 10.76 -12.21
CA PHE A 358 -17.30 9.33 -12.18
C PHE A 358 -18.81 9.12 -12.20
N SER A 359 -19.38 8.80 -13.37
CA SER A 359 -20.83 8.65 -13.56
C SER A 359 -21.13 7.31 -14.21
N PHE A 360 -22.37 6.82 -14.08
CA PHE A 360 -22.87 5.63 -14.80
C PHE A 360 -23.05 5.81 -16.32
N SER A 361 -22.38 6.80 -16.90
CA SER A 361 -22.40 7.11 -18.32
C SER A 361 -20.99 7.05 -18.89
N GLY A 362 -20.89 6.56 -20.13
CA GLY A 362 -19.61 6.34 -20.79
C GLY A 362 -18.78 7.63 -20.88
N SER A 363 -17.64 7.66 -20.19
CA SER A 363 -16.75 8.82 -20.15
C SER A 363 -15.31 8.43 -20.49
N HIS A 364 -14.61 9.32 -21.20
CA HIS A 364 -13.19 9.17 -21.48
C HIS A 364 -12.42 9.80 -20.32
N VAL A 365 -11.82 8.98 -19.45
CA VAL A 365 -11.22 9.45 -18.19
C VAL A 365 -9.72 9.67 -18.29
N ALA A 366 -9.03 8.91 -19.15
CA ALA A 366 -7.59 9.04 -19.38
C ALA A 366 -7.21 8.51 -20.77
N THR A 367 -6.09 8.98 -21.30
CA THR A 367 -5.40 8.38 -22.45
C THR A 367 -4.04 7.89 -22.02
N ILE A 368 -3.72 6.64 -22.38
CA ILE A 368 -2.40 6.04 -22.20
C ILE A 368 -1.72 5.96 -23.56
N THR A 369 -0.55 6.57 -23.70
CA THR A 369 0.29 6.46 -24.89
C THR A 369 1.20 5.24 -24.76
N THR A 370 1.13 4.34 -25.73
CA THR A 370 1.88 3.08 -25.74
C THR A 370 2.70 2.94 -27.02
N PRO A 371 3.86 2.28 -26.98
CA PRO A 371 4.63 1.97 -28.19
C PRO A 371 3.85 1.06 -29.16
N GLN A 372 3.13 0.08 -28.62
CA GLN A 372 2.46 -0.96 -29.41
C GLN A 372 1.15 -0.46 -30.06
N HIS A 373 0.34 0.29 -29.33
CA HIS A 373 -1.01 0.65 -29.76
C HIS A 373 -1.17 2.15 -30.06
N GLY A 374 -0.15 2.96 -29.82
CA GLY A 374 -0.28 4.42 -29.83
C GLY A 374 -1.19 4.89 -28.69
N ALA A 375 -2.18 5.72 -28.99
CA ALA A 375 -3.14 6.20 -28.01
C ALA A 375 -4.20 5.15 -27.66
N VAL A 376 -4.18 4.68 -26.41
CA VAL A 376 -5.20 3.83 -25.81
C VAL A 376 -6.08 4.68 -24.92
N LEU A 377 -7.38 4.74 -25.22
CA LEU A 377 -8.36 5.51 -24.47
C LEU A 377 -8.90 4.65 -23.33
N VAL A 378 -8.85 5.18 -22.11
CA VAL A 378 -9.46 4.57 -20.92
C VAL A 378 -10.87 5.11 -20.80
N MET A 379 -11.83 4.27 -21.18
CA MET A 379 -13.25 4.61 -21.17
C MET A 379 -13.90 3.98 -19.93
N ALA A 380 -14.41 4.80 -19.01
CA ALA A 380 -15.27 4.31 -17.94
C ALA A 380 -16.67 4.04 -18.49
N GLU A 381 -17.34 2.99 -18.04
CA GLU A 381 -18.78 2.75 -18.26
C GLU A 381 -19.19 2.73 -19.75
N LEU A 382 -18.27 2.29 -20.64
CA LEU A 382 -18.49 2.26 -22.08
C LEU A 382 -19.57 1.24 -22.44
N ARG A 383 -20.67 1.72 -23.05
CA ARG A 383 -21.75 0.85 -23.53
C ARG A 383 -21.44 0.28 -24.90
N SER A 384 -21.33 -1.05 -24.99
CA SER A 384 -21.10 -1.78 -26.25
C SER A 384 -22.25 -2.74 -26.56
N SER A 385 -22.47 -3.03 -27.84
CA SER A 385 -23.56 -3.92 -28.28
C SER A 385 -23.19 -5.39 -28.07
N LEU A 386 -24.15 -6.18 -27.60
CA LEU A 386 -24.06 -7.64 -27.56
C LEU A 386 -25.44 -8.24 -27.78
N ALA A 387 -25.62 -9.03 -28.84
CA ALA A 387 -26.94 -9.47 -29.27
C ALA A 387 -27.62 -10.47 -28.31
N SER A 388 -26.85 -11.27 -27.57
CA SER A 388 -27.38 -12.33 -26.70
C SER A 388 -26.53 -12.50 -25.45
N PRO A 389 -26.54 -11.53 -24.53
CA PRO A 389 -25.84 -11.64 -23.25
C PRO A 389 -26.42 -12.77 -22.40
N VAL A 390 -25.55 -13.40 -21.63
CA VAL A 390 -25.86 -14.47 -20.68
C VAL A 390 -26.27 -13.89 -19.32
N GLY A 391 -25.73 -12.70 -18.96
CA GLY A 391 -26.03 -12.03 -17.69
C GLY A 391 -27.49 -11.57 -17.59
N THR A 392 -28.15 -11.89 -16.47
CA THR A 392 -29.58 -11.62 -16.23
C THR A 392 -29.97 -10.13 -16.25
N GLY A 393 -29.02 -9.23 -16.04
CA GLY A 393 -29.23 -7.77 -16.09
C GLY A 393 -29.00 -7.14 -17.47
N ARG A 394 -28.54 -7.90 -18.47
CA ARG A 394 -28.13 -7.39 -19.78
C ARG A 394 -29.11 -7.90 -20.85
N LYS A 395 -29.46 -7.05 -21.81
CA LYS A 395 -30.44 -7.40 -22.87
C LYS A 395 -29.83 -7.39 -24.26
N SER A 396 -29.32 -6.24 -24.69
CA SER A 396 -28.70 -6.05 -26.01
C SER A 396 -27.38 -5.27 -25.97
N ARG A 397 -26.94 -4.93 -24.76
CA ARG A 397 -25.74 -4.13 -24.49
C ARG A 397 -25.03 -4.64 -23.24
N ILE A 398 -23.73 -4.43 -23.23
CA ILE A 398 -22.82 -4.64 -22.10
C ILE A 398 -22.24 -3.28 -21.69
N GLN A 399 -21.86 -3.17 -20.43
CA GLN A 399 -21.32 -1.95 -19.84
C GLN A 399 -20.37 -2.39 -18.70
N PRO A 400 -19.09 -2.70 -19.02
CA PRO A 400 -18.09 -2.94 -18.00
C PRO A 400 -17.63 -1.62 -17.36
N ASP A 401 -17.03 -1.70 -16.16
CA ASP A 401 -16.54 -0.52 -15.44
C ASP A 401 -15.48 0.25 -16.25
N TYR A 402 -14.53 -0.46 -16.89
CA TYR A 402 -13.55 0.15 -17.78
C TYR A 402 -13.31 -0.65 -19.07
N VAL A 403 -13.14 0.06 -20.18
CA VAL A 403 -12.67 -0.47 -21.47
C VAL A 403 -11.47 0.35 -21.92
N LEU A 404 -10.35 -0.33 -22.15
CA LEU A 404 -9.15 0.25 -22.77
C LEU A 404 -9.25 -0.01 -24.27
N VAL A 405 -9.35 1.05 -25.06
CA VAL A 405 -9.77 0.95 -26.47
C VAL A 405 -8.96 1.87 -27.36
N THR A 406 -8.58 1.38 -28.54
CA THR A 406 -7.97 2.22 -29.59
C THR A 406 -9.06 2.80 -30.52
N PRO A 407 -8.81 3.93 -31.19
CA PRO A 407 -9.72 4.39 -32.23
C PRO A 407 -9.84 3.39 -33.40
N PRO A 408 -11.04 3.15 -33.96
CA PRO A 408 -12.32 3.75 -33.58
C PRO A 408 -12.99 3.04 -32.39
N ILE A 409 -13.46 3.82 -31.41
CA ILE A 409 -14.11 3.33 -30.17
C ILE A 409 -15.38 2.52 -30.43
N THR A 410 -16.03 2.75 -31.56
CA THR A 410 -17.29 2.08 -31.93
C THR A 410 -17.11 0.65 -32.41
N ALA A 411 -15.89 0.24 -32.76
CA ALA A 411 -15.61 -1.12 -33.17
C ALA A 411 -15.30 -2.00 -31.96
N ALA A 412 -16.08 -3.08 -31.81
CA ALA A 412 -15.93 -4.03 -30.71
C ALA A 412 -14.51 -4.63 -30.60
N SER A 413 -13.83 -4.80 -31.75
CA SER A 413 -12.47 -5.34 -31.84
C SER A 413 -11.36 -4.35 -31.48
N SER A 414 -11.68 -3.08 -31.26
CA SER A 414 -10.67 -2.06 -30.89
C SER A 414 -10.30 -2.10 -29.40
N ALA A 415 -11.07 -2.84 -28.59
CA ALA A 415 -10.76 -3.00 -27.18
C ALA A 415 -9.53 -3.89 -27.01
N VAL A 416 -8.52 -3.39 -26.28
CA VAL A 416 -7.33 -4.15 -25.90
C VAL A 416 -7.50 -4.80 -24.53
N ALA A 417 -8.24 -4.13 -23.63
CA ALA A 417 -8.57 -4.66 -22.31
C ALA A 417 -9.98 -4.27 -21.88
N VAL A 418 -10.58 -5.12 -21.06
CA VAL A 418 -11.81 -4.83 -20.31
C VAL A 418 -11.53 -5.11 -18.84
N VAL A 419 -11.87 -4.19 -17.95
CA VAL A 419 -11.74 -4.37 -16.49
C VAL A 419 -13.11 -4.22 -15.85
N GLU A 420 -13.56 -5.28 -15.17
CA GLU A 420 -14.79 -5.30 -14.38
C GLU A 420 -14.45 -5.36 -12.89
N CYS A 421 -15.01 -4.44 -12.12
CA CYS A 421 -14.80 -4.28 -10.69
C CYS A 421 -15.96 -4.93 -9.92
N LYS A 422 -15.65 -5.93 -9.10
CA LYS A 422 -16.61 -6.60 -8.22
C LYS A 422 -16.21 -6.42 -6.76
N GLN A 423 -17.20 -6.13 -5.92
CA GLN A 423 -17.00 -5.91 -4.48
C GLN A 423 -17.70 -6.98 -3.62
N TYR A 424 -17.85 -8.20 -4.14
CA TYR A 424 -18.64 -9.23 -3.46
C TYR A 424 -17.84 -9.97 -2.40
N ARG A 425 -18.42 -10.08 -1.20
CA ARG A 425 -17.91 -10.93 -0.09
C ARG A 425 -17.76 -12.41 -0.47
N ARG A 426 -18.68 -12.91 -1.30
CA ARG A 426 -18.63 -14.26 -1.88
C ARG A 426 -18.81 -14.12 -3.38
N ALA A 427 -17.82 -14.58 -4.14
CA ALA A 427 -17.93 -14.59 -5.59
C ALA A 427 -19.15 -15.39 -6.03
N SER A 428 -20.05 -14.74 -6.76
CA SER A 428 -21.16 -15.41 -7.42
C SER A 428 -20.62 -16.06 -8.68
N ALA A 429 -20.31 -17.35 -8.61
CA ALA A 429 -19.74 -18.06 -9.76
C ALA A 429 -20.60 -17.95 -11.02
N GLY A 430 -21.92 -17.85 -10.87
CA GLY A 430 -22.85 -17.59 -11.97
C GLY A 430 -22.68 -16.19 -12.56
N ASN A 431 -22.74 -15.15 -11.71
CA ASN A 431 -22.67 -13.76 -12.19
C ASN A 431 -21.29 -13.41 -12.74
N PHE A 432 -20.22 -13.91 -12.13
CA PHE A 432 -18.84 -13.63 -12.54
C PHE A 432 -18.54 -14.29 -13.88
N SER A 433 -18.87 -15.57 -14.04
CA SER A 433 -18.68 -16.25 -15.32
C SER A 433 -19.56 -15.66 -16.43
N ALA A 434 -20.79 -15.24 -16.12
CA ALA A 434 -21.64 -14.52 -17.08
C ALA A 434 -21.03 -13.15 -17.47
N ALA A 435 -20.44 -12.40 -16.53
CA ALA A 435 -19.71 -11.17 -16.83
C ALA A 435 -18.51 -11.43 -17.77
N LEU A 436 -17.64 -12.37 -17.40
CA LEU A 436 -16.48 -12.74 -18.21
C LEU A 436 -16.90 -13.15 -19.63
N ARG A 437 -17.92 -14.01 -19.76
CA ARG A 437 -18.44 -14.46 -21.06
C ARG A 437 -19.00 -13.32 -21.91
N ASP A 438 -19.82 -12.45 -21.30
CA ASP A 438 -20.46 -11.36 -22.04
C ASP A 438 -19.43 -10.33 -22.51
N TYR A 439 -18.46 -9.97 -21.67
CA TYR A 439 -17.42 -9.01 -22.04
C TYR A 439 -16.43 -9.59 -23.02
N ALA A 440 -16.08 -10.88 -22.87
CA ALA A 440 -15.30 -11.57 -23.88
C ALA A 440 -16.03 -11.54 -25.23
N ALA A 441 -17.30 -11.92 -25.29
CA ALA A 441 -18.07 -11.94 -26.54
C ALA A 441 -18.27 -10.54 -27.14
N GLY A 442 -18.50 -9.51 -26.31
CA GLY A 442 -18.73 -8.15 -26.76
C GLY A 442 -17.46 -7.37 -27.16
N HIS A 443 -16.29 -7.85 -26.73
CA HIS A 443 -14.98 -7.28 -27.07
C HIS A 443 -14.03 -8.37 -27.59
N PRO A 444 -14.20 -8.79 -28.87
CA PRO A 444 -13.39 -9.84 -29.46
C PRO A 444 -11.92 -9.37 -29.57
N GLY A 445 -11.00 -10.14 -29.00
CA GLY A 445 -9.57 -9.81 -28.97
C GLY A 445 -9.09 -9.11 -27.70
N ALA A 446 -9.99 -8.53 -26.92
CA ALA A 446 -9.63 -7.90 -25.65
C ALA A 446 -9.31 -8.95 -24.58
N ARG A 447 -8.35 -8.62 -23.71
CA ARG A 447 -8.13 -9.36 -22.46
C ARG A 447 -9.12 -8.87 -21.41
N VAL A 448 -9.82 -9.80 -20.76
CA VAL A 448 -10.94 -9.49 -19.85
C VAL A 448 -10.52 -9.78 -18.42
N LEU A 449 -10.35 -8.73 -17.62
CA LEU A 449 -9.93 -8.79 -16.23
C LEU A 449 -11.16 -8.59 -15.33
N LEU A 450 -11.41 -9.53 -14.42
CA LEU A 450 -12.39 -9.36 -13.36
C LEU A 450 -11.65 -9.15 -12.03
N ALA A 451 -11.68 -7.91 -11.57
CA ALA A 451 -11.07 -7.43 -10.34
C ALA A 451 -12.04 -7.53 -9.17
N ASN A 452 -11.90 -8.55 -8.32
CA ASN A 452 -12.76 -8.74 -7.16
C ASN A 452 -12.06 -8.36 -5.85
N TYR A 453 -12.72 -7.55 -5.03
CA TYR A 453 -12.24 -7.20 -3.68
C TYR A 453 -12.17 -8.43 -2.76
N GLY A 454 -13.11 -9.37 -2.93
CA GLY A 454 -13.20 -10.60 -2.14
C GLY A 454 -12.49 -11.81 -2.78
N PRO A 455 -12.58 -13.00 -2.14
CA PRO A 455 -12.07 -14.24 -2.71
C PRO A 455 -12.81 -14.61 -3.99
N ALA A 456 -12.13 -15.26 -4.94
CA ALA A 456 -12.75 -15.80 -6.14
C ALA A 456 -12.02 -17.06 -6.60
N ARG A 457 -12.78 -18.11 -6.94
CA ARG A 457 -12.20 -19.43 -7.23
C ARG A 457 -12.03 -19.66 -8.73
N ASP A 458 -11.03 -20.44 -9.09
CA ASP A 458 -10.73 -20.79 -10.49
C ASP A 458 -11.87 -21.51 -11.21
N GLU A 459 -12.77 -22.18 -10.47
CA GLU A 459 -13.95 -22.84 -11.05
C GLU A 459 -14.90 -21.85 -11.76
N ILE A 460 -14.74 -20.55 -11.53
CA ILE A 460 -15.43 -19.49 -12.27
C ILE A 460 -14.94 -19.43 -13.71
N LEU A 461 -13.63 -19.52 -13.95
CA LEU A 461 -13.03 -19.54 -15.28
C LEU A 461 -13.41 -20.82 -16.03
N ASP A 462 -13.60 -21.93 -15.32
CA ASP A 462 -14.06 -23.19 -15.91
C ASP A 462 -15.44 -23.11 -16.56
N ARG A 463 -16.25 -22.11 -16.19
CA ARG A 463 -17.57 -21.86 -16.78
C ARG A 463 -17.52 -20.96 -18.01
N VAL A 464 -16.34 -20.40 -18.32
CA VAL A 464 -16.08 -19.67 -19.56
C VAL A 464 -15.67 -20.66 -20.64
N PRO A 465 -16.33 -20.67 -21.81
CA PRO A 465 -15.99 -21.58 -22.91
C PRO A 465 -14.66 -21.20 -23.55
N LEU A 466 -13.95 -22.19 -24.11
CA LEU A 466 -12.84 -21.90 -25.02
C LEU A 466 -13.39 -21.38 -26.37
N PRO A 467 -12.69 -20.45 -27.03
CA PRO A 467 -11.36 -19.92 -26.71
C PRO A 467 -11.35 -18.74 -25.71
N ASP A 468 -12.51 -18.24 -25.28
CA ASP A 468 -12.61 -17.02 -24.46
C ASP A 468 -11.94 -17.14 -23.08
N ARG A 469 -11.87 -18.35 -22.53
CA ARG A 469 -11.24 -18.60 -21.23
C ARG A 469 -9.80 -18.11 -21.16
N ASP A 470 -9.00 -18.34 -22.20
CA ASP A 470 -7.54 -18.08 -22.19
C ASP A 470 -7.19 -16.59 -22.09
N ARG A 471 -8.16 -15.72 -22.41
CA ARG A 471 -8.04 -14.26 -22.31
C ARG A 471 -8.83 -13.68 -21.13
N CYS A 472 -9.46 -14.52 -20.30
CA CYS A 472 -10.10 -14.09 -19.07
C CYS A 472 -9.16 -14.27 -17.88
N VAL A 473 -8.99 -13.22 -17.09
CA VAL A 473 -8.16 -13.20 -15.88
C VAL A 473 -9.04 -12.90 -14.68
N LEU A 474 -8.96 -13.74 -13.66
CA LEU A 474 -9.64 -13.54 -12.38
C LEU A 474 -8.61 -13.04 -11.35
N LEU A 475 -8.85 -11.84 -10.82
CA LEU A 475 -8.04 -11.22 -9.78
C LEU A 475 -8.86 -11.23 -8.50
N GLU A 476 -8.56 -12.18 -7.61
CA GLU A 476 -9.17 -12.25 -6.28
C GLU A 476 -8.38 -11.43 -5.26
N HIS A 477 -9.05 -11.00 -4.18
CA HIS A 477 -8.42 -10.22 -3.12
C HIS A 477 -7.66 -8.99 -3.63
N LEU A 478 -8.13 -8.36 -4.70
CA LEU A 478 -7.54 -7.10 -5.16
C LEU A 478 -7.95 -5.99 -4.19
N ARG A 479 -7.06 -5.68 -3.24
CA ARG A 479 -7.29 -4.71 -2.18
C ARG A 479 -6.10 -3.78 -2.00
N PRO A 480 -6.27 -2.60 -1.40
CA PRO A 480 -5.17 -1.67 -1.16
C PRO A 480 -4.04 -2.27 -0.30
N ASP A 481 -4.39 -3.15 0.64
CA ASP A 481 -3.49 -3.85 1.56
C ASP A 481 -2.92 -5.18 1.02
N GLU A 482 -3.20 -5.52 -0.24
CA GLU A 482 -2.75 -6.75 -0.90
C GLU A 482 -1.74 -6.45 -2.02
N PRO A 483 -0.47 -6.16 -1.70
CA PRO A 483 0.53 -5.68 -2.68
C PRO A 483 0.77 -6.69 -3.81
N ALA A 484 0.74 -7.99 -3.52
CA ALA A 484 0.93 -9.03 -4.52
C ALA A 484 -0.14 -9.01 -5.63
N GLN A 485 -1.41 -8.78 -5.28
CA GLN A 485 -2.50 -8.72 -6.28
C GLN A 485 -2.45 -7.41 -7.07
N ARG A 486 -2.03 -6.30 -6.45
CA ARG A 486 -1.78 -5.03 -7.13
C ARG A 486 -0.67 -5.16 -8.17
N LEU A 487 0.46 -5.77 -7.80
CA LEU A 487 1.57 -6.06 -8.70
C LEU A 487 1.15 -6.99 -9.84
N ARG A 488 0.34 -8.01 -9.56
CA ARG A 488 -0.23 -8.89 -10.58
C ARG A 488 -1.07 -8.12 -11.59
N LEU A 489 -2.01 -7.28 -11.14
CA LEU A 489 -2.81 -6.45 -12.05
C LEU A 489 -1.92 -5.53 -12.89
N ARG A 490 -0.94 -4.87 -12.26
CA ARG A 490 0.03 -4.01 -12.94
C ARG A 490 0.79 -4.76 -14.04
N ALA A 491 1.33 -5.95 -13.73
CA ALA A 491 2.05 -6.78 -14.71
C ALA A 491 1.15 -7.19 -15.89
N GLU A 492 -0.09 -7.57 -15.63
CA GLU A 492 -1.05 -7.94 -16.68
C GLU A 492 -1.38 -6.76 -17.59
N LEU A 493 -1.65 -5.58 -17.01
CA LEU A 493 -1.94 -4.37 -17.77
C LEU A 493 -0.76 -3.90 -18.60
N ARG A 494 0.46 -3.89 -18.03
CA ARG A 494 1.68 -3.54 -18.76
C ARG A 494 1.95 -4.46 -19.94
N HIS A 495 1.71 -5.76 -19.75
CA HIS A 495 1.80 -6.72 -20.84
C HIS A 495 0.78 -6.43 -21.95
N ILE A 496 -0.48 -6.16 -21.60
CA ILE A 496 -1.55 -5.83 -22.56
C ILE A 496 -1.23 -4.54 -23.33
N LEU A 497 -0.66 -3.56 -22.64
CA LEU A 497 -0.30 -2.25 -23.19
C LEU A 497 1.04 -2.25 -23.95
N GLY A 498 1.79 -3.35 -23.94
CA GLY A 498 3.12 -3.41 -24.58
C GLY A 498 4.16 -2.52 -23.90
N LEU A 499 4.09 -2.37 -22.58
CA LEU A 499 4.97 -1.54 -21.75
C LEU A 499 6.04 -2.34 -21.00
N ASN A 500 6.14 -3.64 -21.24
CA ASN A 500 7.23 -4.43 -20.70
C ASN A 500 8.52 -4.05 -21.43
N ALA A 501 9.53 -3.62 -20.69
CA ALA A 501 10.83 -3.25 -21.26
C ALA A 501 11.35 -4.39 -22.14
N GLU A 502 11.51 -4.13 -23.44
CA GLU A 502 12.35 -4.98 -24.27
C GLU A 502 13.78 -4.89 -23.69
N SER A 503 14.12 -5.89 -22.89
CA SER A 503 15.51 -6.24 -22.61
C SER A 503 16.11 -6.81 -23.89
N ALA A 504 16.38 -5.96 -24.87
CA ALA A 504 17.06 -6.31 -26.11
C ALA A 504 18.23 -5.35 -26.34
N GLY A 505 19.37 -5.69 -25.72
CA GLY A 505 20.71 -5.21 -26.07
C GLY A 505 20.93 -3.70 -26.04
N ALA A 506 21.19 -3.13 -24.86
CA ALA A 506 21.72 -1.77 -24.75
C ALA A 506 23.20 -1.81 -24.33
N ASP A 507 24.03 -1.20 -25.17
CA ASP A 507 25.45 -0.92 -24.95
C ASP A 507 25.62 0.07 -23.78
N PRO A 508 26.49 -0.20 -22.77
CA PRO A 508 26.65 0.64 -21.58
C PRO A 508 27.07 2.10 -21.82
N SER A 509 27.36 2.52 -23.06
CA SER A 509 27.69 3.90 -23.42
C SER A 509 26.56 4.71 -24.08
N GLU A 510 25.35 4.19 -24.22
CA GLU A 510 24.23 4.97 -24.78
C GLU A 510 23.43 5.77 -23.72
N PRO A 511 22.95 6.97 -24.07
CA PRO A 511 22.18 7.81 -23.16
C PRO A 511 20.87 7.12 -22.75
N LEU A 512 20.55 7.21 -21.44
CA LEU A 512 19.31 6.70 -20.83
C LEU A 512 18.10 6.91 -21.75
N ALA A 513 17.58 5.79 -22.29
CA ALA A 513 16.23 5.77 -22.83
C ALA A 513 15.26 5.98 -21.66
N ASP A 514 14.38 6.97 -21.80
CA ASP A 514 13.32 7.28 -20.83
C ASP A 514 12.48 6.03 -20.56
N THR A 515 12.64 5.43 -19.38
CA THR A 515 12.00 4.16 -19.02
C THR A 515 10.50 4.30 -18.74
N GLY A 516 9.92 5.50 -18.85
CA GLY A 516 8.48 5.78 -18.70
C GLY A 516 7.92 5.62 -17.26
N ASP A 517 8.61 4.85 -16.42
CA ASP A 517 8.19 4.44 -15.08
C ASP A 517 8.75 5.32 -13.95
N ALA A 518 9.72 6.18 -14.26
CA ALA A 518 10.39 7.05 -13.29
C ALA A 518 9.86 8.49 -13.36
N TRP A 519 9.47 9.06 -12.22
CA TRP A 519 9.24 10.49 -12.03
C TRP A 519 10.52 11.28 -12.32
N ALA A 520 11.66 10.89 -11.76
CA ALA A 520 12.95 11.50 -12.07
C ALA A 520 14.06 10.46 -12.25
N THR A 521 15.11 10.82 -12.98
CA THR A 521 16.33 10.03 -13.12
C THR A 521 17.52 10.96 -13.08
N VAL A 522 18.49 10.63 -12.24
CA VAL A 522 19.73 11.37 -12.05
C VAL A 522 20.87 10.42 -12.37
N GLN A 523 21.66 10.74 -13.38
CA GLN A 523 22.79 9.91 -13.80
C GLN A 523 24.10 10.68 -13.68
N LEU A 524 25.05 10.10 -12.96
CA LEU A 524 26.41 10.56 -12.83
C LEU A 524 27.32 9.75 -13.76
N THR A 525 28.15 10.44 -14.54
CA THR A 525 29.23 9.87 -15.37
C THR A 525 30.52 10.61 -15.10
N TRP A 526 31.66 9.93 -15.17
CA TRP A 526 32.99 10.52 -14.96
C TRP A 526 34.08 9.67 -15.64
N ASP A 527 35.26 10.24 -15.74
CA ASP A 527 36.46 9.62 -16.33
C ASP A 527 37.18 8.69 -15.34
N ASN A 528 38.20 7.94 -15.76
CA ASN A 528 38.91 6.95 -14.93
C ASN A 528 39.52 7.46 -13.61
N GLU A 529 39.70 8.77 -13.44
CA GLU A 529 40.31 9.38 -12.25
C GLU A 529 39.48 10.59 -11.83
N PRO A 530 38.91 10.65 -10.61
CA PRO A 530 39.01 9.70 -9.49
C PRO A 530 38.33 8.37 -9.78
N ALA A 531 38.84 7.29 -9.18
CA ALA A 531 38.35 5.94 -9.42
C ALA A 531 36.95 5.66 -8.85
N ASP A 532 36.47 6.54 -7.97
CA ASP A 532 35.25 6.35 -7.19
C ASP A 532 34.61 7.72 -6.90
N LEU A 533 33.46 7.96 -7.53
CA LEU A 533 32.55 9.07 -7.26
C LEU A 533 31.17 8.52 -6.91
N ASP A 534 30.65 8.92 -5.76
CA ASP A 534 29.31 8.55 -5.32
C ASP A 534 28.27 9.57 -5.80
N LEU A 535 27.18 9.09 -6.37
CA LEU A 535 25.95 9.85 -6.52
C LEU A 535 25.08 9.74 -5.25
N ARG A 536 24.64 10.89 -4.73
CA ARG A 536 23.76 10.97 -3.54
C ARG A 536 22.54 11.84 -3.83
N ALA A 537 21.40 11.41 -3.32
CA ALA A 537 20.17 12.20 -3.29
C ALA A 537 19.66 12.31 -1.85
N HIS A 538 19.53 13.54 -1.36
CA HIS A 538 18.93 13.84 -0.05
C HIS A 538 17.49 14.30 -0.27
N GLY A 539 16.53 13.57 0.28
CA GLY A 539 15.12 13.88 0.07
C GLY A 539 14.45 14.54 1.27
N TYR A 540 13.46 15.38 0.99
CA TYR A 540 12.72 16.16 1.97
C TYR A 540 11.21 15.92 1.83
N ASP A 541 10.50 15.84 2.96
CA ASP A 541 9.05 15.70 2.96
C ASP A 541 8.37 17.03 2.57
N ASN A 542 9.00 18.18 2.87
CA ASN A 542 8.63 19.50 2.38
C ASN A 542 9.85 20.31 1.90
N ASP A 543 9.64 21.18 0.89
CA ASP A 543 10.66 22.07 0.29
C ASP A 543 11.27 23.10 1.28
N HIS A 544 10.78 23.15 2.52
CA HIS A 544 11.21 24.08 3.57
C HIS A 544 11.90 23.37 4.75
N ASP A 545 12.01 22.04 4.69
CA ASP A 545 12.69 21.29 5.74
C ASP A 545 14.20 21.56 5.69
N THR A 546 14.81 21.69 6.87
CA THR A 546 16.24 22.03 7.00
C THR A 546 17.13 20.79 7.14
N SER A 547 16.53 19.61 7.17
CA SER A 547 17.22 18.33 7.30
C SER A 547 16.53 17.28 6.42
N PRO A 548 17.29 16.45 5.68
CA PRO A 548 16.70 15.44 4.83
C PRO A 548 16.01 14.35 5.65
N THR A 549 14.83 13.93 5.21
CA THR A 549 14.04 12.86 5.82
C THR A 549 14.53 11.49 5.38
N TRP A 550 15.22 11.41 4.25
CA TRP A 550 15.86 10.21 3.74
C TRP A 550 17.04 10.54 2.84
N THR A 551 17.90 9.55 2.58
CA THR A 551 19.05 9.69 1.67
C THR A 551 19.21 8.42 0.86
N VAL A 552 19.42 8.58 -0.45
CA VAL A 552 19.81 7.51 -1.37
C VAL A 552 21.27 7.71 -1.77
N SER A 553 22.09 6.68 -1.58
CA SER A 553 23.53 6.64 -1.87
C SER A 553 24.00 5.18 -1.93
N PHE A 554 25.31 4.93 -2.08
CA PHE A 554 25.85 3.56 -1.95
C PHE A 554 25.56 2.93 -0.56
N GLU A 555 25.49 3.74 0.51
CA GLU A 555 25.23 3.30 1.89
C GLU A 555 23.77 2.87 2.08
N ASN A 556 22.85 3.53 1.36
CA ASN A 556 21.44 3.19 1.33
C ASN A 556 20.92 3.39 -0.09
N ARG A 557 20.87 2.30 -0.86
CA ARG A 557 20.49 2.37 -2.27
C ARG A 557 19.01 2.68 -2.48
N GLY A 558 18.18 2.71 -1.44
CA GLY A 558 16.76 3.01 -1.54
C GLY A 558 15.94 1.93 -2.27
N SER A 559 14.69 2.24 -2.56
CA SER A 559 13.74 1.37 -3.25
C SER A 559 12.75 2.20 -4.06
N LEU A 560 12.35 1.70 -5.23
CA LEU A 560 11.29 2.30 -6.03
C LEU A 560 9.88 1.95 -5.51
N GLU A 561 9.75 0.91 -4.70
CA GLU A 561 8.45 0.34 -4.28
C GLU A 561 8.00 0.83 -2.90
N VAL A 562 8.97 1.18 -2.03
CA VAL A 562 8.73 1.72 -0.68
C VAL A 562 9.48 3.03 -0.50
N GLN A 563 9.07 3.88 0.45
CA GLN A 563 9.80 5.12 0.77
C GLN A 563 11.30 4.81 0.92
N PRO A 564 12.19 5.51 0.20
CA PRO A 564 12.01 6.85 -0.40
C PRO A 564 11.37 6.91 -1.81
N PHE A 565 10.96 5.79 -2.40
CA PHE A 565 10.55 5.72 -3.82
C PHE A 565 11.66 6.21 -4.76
N ALA A 566 12.91 6.06 -4.34
CA ALA A 566 14.12 6.43 -5.05
C ALA A 566 15.13 5.28 -4.89
N GLN A 567 15.84 4.92 -5.94
CA GLN A 567 16.79 3.82 -5.94
C GLN A 567 18.04 4.11 -6.76
N LEU A 568 19.23 3.82 -6.19
CA LEU A 568 20.51 3.79 -6.88
C LEU A 568 20.71 2.43 -7.59
N ASP A 569 21.03 2.43 -8.88
CA ASP A 569 21.12 1.25 -9.75
C ASP A 569 22.35 0.36 -9.48
N ARG A 570 23.49 0.97 -9.14
CA ARG A 570 24.75 0.32 -8.76
C ARG A 570 25.67 1.35 -8.10
N ASP A 571 26.64 0.85 -7.36
CA ASP A 571 27.77 1.61 -6.81
C ASP A 571 29.02 1.23 -7.62
N VAL A 572 29.73 2.23 -8.17
CA VAL A 572 30.90 2.02 -9.02
C VAL A 572 32.16 2.57 -8.34
N THR A 573 32.92 1.65 -7.74
CA THR A 573 34.10 1.97 -6.93
C THR A 573 35.43 1.88 -7.68
N GLU A 574 35.42 1.47 -8.95
CA GLU A 574 36.62 1.34 -9.77
C GLU A 574 36.44 1.92 -11.19
N GLY A 575 37.12 3.04 -11.47
CA GLY A 575 37.32 3.56 -12.83
C GLY A 575 36.26 4.56 -13.25
N TRP A 576 35.43 4.20 -14.23
CA TRP A 576 34.48 5.07 -14.92
C TRP A 576 33.06 4.76 -14.47
N GLY A 577 32.22 5.79 -14.30
CA GLY A 577 30.77 5.61 -14.12
C GLY A 577 30.09 4.87 -15.29
N PRO A 578 28.77 4.65 -15.27
CA PRO A 578 27.80 5.51 -14.57
C PRO A 578 27.22 4.95 -13.27
N GLU A 579 26.73 5.88 -12.45
CA GLU A 579 25.77 5.65 -11.36
C GLU A 579 24.46 6.36 -11.67
N THR A 580 23.33 5.71 -11.40
CA THR A 580 22.00 6.26 -11.70
C THR A 580 21.06 6.11 -10.51
N ILE A 581 20.53 7.24 -10.02
CA ILE A 581 19.39 7.27 -9.10
C ILE A 581 18.10 7.44 -9.91
N THR A 582 17.20 6.48 -9.78
CA THR A 582 15.84 6.53 -10.34
C THR A 582 14.84 6.86 -9.24
N MET A 583 13.84 7.67 -9.54
CA MET A 583 12.76 8.02 -8.61
C MET A 583 11.39 7.70 -9.19
N ALA A 584 10.58 6.98 -8.45
CA ALA A 584 9.22 6.60 -8.83
C ALA A 584 8.16 7.64 -8.43
N LYS A 585 8.44 8.50 -7.44
CA LYS A 585 7.50 9.53 -6.96
C LYS A 585 8.15 10.91 -6.85
N ALA A 586 7.30 11.94 -6.91
CA ALA A 586 7.70 13.32 -6.69
C ALA A 586 8.19 13.57 -5.26
N ALA A 587 9.31 14.30 -5.15
CA ALA A 587 9.88 14.73 -3.88
C ALA A 587 10.79 15.96 -4.10
N ALA A 588 11.07 16.70 -3.03
CA ALA A 588 12.15 17.70 -3.03
C ALA A 588 13.50 17.00 -2.77
N LEU A 589 14.54 17.33 -3.52
CA LEU A 589 15.83 16.65 -3.51
C LEU A 589 17.00 17.61 -3.55
N ASP A 590 18.06 17.31 -2.80
CA ASP A 590 19.41 17.79 -3.11
C ASP A 590 20.23 16.68 -3.75
N ILE A 591 20.79 16.96 -4.91
CA ILE A 591 21.68 16.06 -5.64
C ILE A 591 23.12 16.44 -5.35
N VAL A 592 23.88 15.49 -4.84
CA VAL A 592 25.28 15.69 -4.44
C VAL A 592 26.15 14.60 -5.05
N VAL A 593 27.30 15.00 -5.59
CA VAL A 593 28.35 14.07 -6.03
C VAL A 593 29.50 14.14 -5.04
N LYS A 594 29.96 12.99 -4.56
CA LYS A 594 31.07 12.93 -3.60
C LYS A 594 32.25 12.16 -4.15
N GLN A 595 33.45 12.72 -4.00
CA GLN A 595 34.69 12.01 -4.28
C GLN A 595 35.09 11.16 -3.07
N TYR A 596 34.80 9.87 -3.15
CA TYR A 596 35.11 8.90 -2.10
C TYR A 596 36.59 8.47 -2.15
N SER A 597 37.14 8.25 -3.35
CA SER A 597 38.55 7.85 -3.50
C SER A 597 39.55 8.94 -3.08
N ASN A 598 40.73 8.51 -2.61
CA ASN A 598 41.84 9.39 -2.28
C ASN A 598 42.77 9.73 -3.47
N SER A 599 42.46 9.20 -4.65
CA SER A 599 43.15 9.46 -5.92
C SER A 599 42.33 10.38 -6.81
N GLY A 600 42.97 11.20 -7.65
CA GLY A 600 42.28 12.13 -8.54
C GLY A 600 41.64 13.33 -7.82
N THR A 601 40.90 14.16 -8.55
CA THR A 601 40.13 15.30 -8.02
C THR A 601 38.81 15.46 -8.78
N LEU A 602 37.76 16.01 -8.15
CA LEU A 602 36.53 16.39 -8.86
C LEU A 602 36.80 17.29 -10.08
N ALA A 603 37.73 18.24 -9.99
CA ALA A 603 38.10 19.11 -11.10
C ALA A 603 38.74 18.36 -12.28
N GLY A 604 39.42 17.25 -12.03
CA GLY A 604 40.03 16.39 -13.05
C GLY A 604 39.14 15.23 -13.52
N SER A 605 37.96 15.07 -12.91
CA SER A 605 37.09 13.89 -13.08
C SER A 605 36.32 13.82 -14.39
N GLY A 606 36.17 14.95 -15.09
CA GLY A 606 35.21 15.03 -16.20
C GLY A 606 33.76 14.80 -15.77
N ALA A 607 33.43 14.88 -14.47
CA ALA A 607 32.12 14.52 -13.94
C ALA A 607 30.97 15.32 -14.56
N GLN A 608 29.94 14.61 -14.99
CA GLN A 608 28.70 15.14 -15.53
C GLN A 608 27.52 14.48 -14.85
N VAL A 609 26.52 15.29 -14.48
CA VAL A 609 25.27 14.82 -13.92
C VAL A 609 24.14 15.24 -14.85
N ARG A 610 23.41 14.25 -15.37
CA ARG A 610 22.18 14.49 -16.12
C ARG A 610 20.97 14.24 -15.22
N ILE A 611 20.09 15.23 -15.11
CA ILE A 611 18.86 15.19 -14.32
C ILE A 611 17.68 15.27 -15.28
N ILE A 612 16.88 14.22 -15.32
CA ILE A 612 15.64 14.14 -16.10
C ILE A 612 14.47 14.08 -15.11
N THR A 613 13.54 15.00 -15.21
CA THR A 613 12.28 15.08 -14.43
C THR A 613 11.10 15.20 -15.40
N PRO A 614 9.84 15.32 -14.95
CA PRO A 614 8.71 15.53 -15.87
C PRO A 614 8.77 16.87 -16.62
N THR A 615 9.51 17.86 -16.10
CA THR A 615 9.54 19.24 -16.63
C THR A 615 10.92 19.69 -17.07
N THR A 616 11.98 18.95 -16.72
CA THR A 616 13.37 19.35 -16.95
C THR A 616 14.23 18.19 -17.46
N ASP A 617 15.09 18.46 -18.44
CA ASP A 617 16.22 17.60 -18.83
C ASP A 617 17.48 18.49 -18.81
N ALA A 618 18.26 18.39 -17.74
CA ALA A 618 19.42 19.23 -17.48
C ALA A 618 20.69 18.38 -17.46
N LEU A 619 21.71 18.82 -18.19
CA LEU A 619 23.07 18.27 -18.11
C LEU A 619 23.97 19.30 -17.40
N LEU A 620 24.48 18.92 -16.24
CA LEU A 620 25.35 19.75 -15.39
C LEU A 620 26.74 19.14 -15.40
N VAL A 621 27.77 19.99 -15.56
CA VAL A 621 29.16 19.57 -15.66
C VAL A 621 29.94 20.22 -14.54
N TYR A 622 30.78 19.46 -13.85
CA TYR A 622 31.65 20.03 -12.82
C TYR A 622 32.58 21.07 -13.47
N PRO A 623 32.67 22.30 -12.96
CA PRO A 623 33.42 23.36 -13.63
C PRO A 623 34.92 23.02 -13.72
N PRO A 624 35.57 23.13 -14.90
CA PRO A 624 37.01 22.82 -15.09
C PRO A 624 37.99 23.65 -14.23
N GLY A 625 37.50 24.72 -13.57
CA GLY A 625 38.24 25.55 -12.62
C GLY A 625 37.68 25.51 -11.19
N GLY A 626 36.86 24.50 -10.87
CA GLY A 626 36.33 24.28 -9.52
C GLY A 626 37.41 24.04 -8.48
N ASP A 627 37.04 24.07 -7.21
CA ASP A 627 37.99 23.86 -6.12
C ASP A 627 38.56 22.44 -6.18
N ARG A 628 39.86 22.35 -6.49
CA ARG A 628 40.64 21.10 -6.56
C ARG A 628 40.69 20.32 -5.25
N TYR A 629 40.30 20.93 -4.12
CA TYR A 629 40.22 20.28 -2.82
C TYR A 629 38.78 19.96 -2.39
N ALA A 630 37.77 20.37 -3.16
CA ALA A 630 36.40 20.00 -2.89
C ALA A 630 36.27 18.47 -2.97
N ARG A 631 35.64 17.91 -1.95
CA ARG A 631 35.28 16.48 -1.89
C ARG A 631 33.82 16.25 -2.23
N ASP A 632 32.99 17.29 -2.17
CA ASP A 632 31.57 17.24 -2.45
C ASP A 632 31.23 18.31 -3.50
N TRP A 633 30.37 17.97 -4.45
CA TRP A 633 29.76 18.86 -5.41
C TRP A 633 28.26 18.87 -5.18
N HIS A 634 27.73 20.01 -4.72
CA HIS A 634 26.29 20.24 -4.69
C HIS A 634 25.83 20.54 -6.12
N VAL A 635 25.17 19.58 -6.76
CA VAL A 635 24.86 19.62 -8.19
C VAL A 635 23.65 20.53 -8.43
N ALA A 636 22.54 20.20 -7.77
CA ALA A 636 21.27 20.89 -7.94
C ALA A 636 20.29 20.52 -6.83
N HIS A 637 19.31 21.40 -6.63
CA HIS A 637 18.09 21.15 -5.90
C HIS A 637 16.94 20.88 -6.89
N VAL A 638 16.24 19.76 -6.74
CA VAL A 638 15.07 19.38 -7.56
C VAL A 638 13.82 19.54 -6.72
N ARG A 639 12.84 20.30 -7.20
CA ARG A 639 11.56 20.49 -6.51
C ARG A 639 10.54 19.39 -6.83
N PRO A 640 9.48 19.22 -6.01
CA PRO A 640 8.42 18.26 -6.30
C PRO A 640 7.68 18.47 -7.64
N ASP A 641 7.69 19.70 -8.17
CA ASP A 641 7.14 20.03 -9.50
C ASP A 641 8.08 19.65 -10.67
N GLY A 642 9.24 19.08 -10.35
CA GLY A 642 10.28 18.67 -11.31
C GLY A 642 11.20 19.80 -11.76
N SER A 643 11.02 21.03 -11.28
CA SER A 643 11.94 22.12 -11.60
C SER A 643 13.31 21.91 -10.93
N VAL A 644 14.38 22.26 -11.64
CA VAL A 644 15.77 22.08 -11.17
C VAL A 644 16.43 23.44 -10.96
N VAL A 645 16.99 23.66 -9.77
CA VAL A 645 17.80 24.82 -9.40
C VAL A 645 19.23 24.37 -9.23
N THR A 646 20.15 24.89 -10.05
CA THR A 646 21.57 24.53 -9.97
C THR A 646 22.19 25.00 -8.66
N GLY A 647 22.99 24.12 -8.05
CA GLY A 647 23.64 24.30 -6.74
C GLY A 647 24.87 25.19 -6.74
#